data_AF-A0A9P6KIJ9-F1
#
_entry.id   AF-A0A9P6KIJ9-F1
#
_cell.length_a   1.000
_cell.length_b   1.000
_cell.length_c   1.000
_cell.angle_alpha   90.00
_cell.angle_beta   90.00
_cell.angle_gamma   90.00
#
_symmetry.space_group_name_H-M   'P 1'
#
loop_
_entity.id
_entity.type
_entity.pdbx_description
1 polymer ?
#
loop_
_entity_poly.entity_id
_entity_poly.type
_entity_poly.pdbx_seq_one_letter_code
_entity_poly.pdbx_strand_id
1 'polypeptide(L)'
;MSIQHEEDAACSPNPTPPTPTSASTTGTTAPIPIMAFRPHHLKAQELKHSTSFSSMSSYASSFQNDDSDSLDSPPSSTEEQRPSEPFSQLKDESPPHYQRQQRSNEQRPGGGTPLRPAGRAHDWYSGGRITSHGRWFRDSQNRTLMLRGVNLCGNSKLPTSPNGSTHLNEGFFNHREVRFLGRPFPRDQADEHFSRLQRWGLTFVRLLVPWEALEHSGPGIYDEEFIDSIIELIELMPKYGIKCFIDPHQDCWSRFSGGSGAPGWTFEAAGLDITKFKVTGAAYVHNTNQFPGDSPPMVWPTNYTKLAASTMFTLFWAGDIFAPKKMYQGESIQQFLQNRYLQCYHHLAKRIRHLDAVIGFEVMNEPHPGFIGLENMKRYEFNSNLIFGDSPSALESFALGDGIPMPIEVWVKSWPFPTKKQKTRVINSERESAWLDGECLWKQHGVWSINPKTNQPQLDKPNYFTTHPATGQKIDFSRFYLDFMSRYAQAVQSAIPSAFVFVEPIPNEPPPIWGPGDHEDNIVYAPHWYDLHSLFNKAFDGRITHDVQGLSKGKNVFSATYFGLKGARKNYRGQLSNILNTGLQNVGNKPCLIGECGIPMDINQRKAFADGDYSHHSKFLDAVLSSLEANLLSFTLWNYNATNDNRYGDHWNGEDFSIFSLDSPQGSLDSSRPKSPSIDSRSPTLRQQAPSFAKEVMKRAASSTVDFSEKMHIQRAHGGEADGDRTSRKPALTLSQTDTQLQASQDTQWDNVDIGPSSVEKVPLDSPFDRSYFCFMNETTDDGRDSPAHIGGRALDAVVRPYAAKVAGEPISTEFNLSTLQFTFRFCNYIQAPVPVVHVSVPEEAGKPPTEVLKAPYLSPGDNPSWIGHPPDGTVLAFETEIFVPSYHYENVNLEILVSDGDWRYIKERQTLYIRHKDTKPGAVHSVQIRPIPGTLATPGTTAVTTPYGSSSVTGLGENEPSTTSIDRAGTQESYGRTKMSKAQTEGSYGGDNRVAKIKPESDVS
;
A
#
# COMPACT_ATOMS: atom_id res chain seq x y z
N MET A 1 -84.75 -3.64 3.15
CA MET A 1 -84.84 -5.05 3.61
C MET A 1 -83.42 -5.47 3.96
N SER A 2 -83.06 -5.88 5.18
CA SER A 2 -83.73 -5.91 6.50
C SER A 2 -82.60 -5.91 7.56
N ILE A 3 -82.55 -5.03 8.58
CA ILE A 3 -83.32 -4.97 9.86
C ILE A 3 -82.77 -5.93 10.96
N GLN A 4 -82.43 -5.34 12.13
CA GLN A 4 -82.17 -5.92 13.49
C GLN A 4 -80.84 -6.71 13.72
N HIS A 5 -80.00 -6.39 14.72
CA HIS A 5 -80.06 -6.36 16.22
C HIS A 5 -79.76 -7.76 16.86
N GLU A 6 -78.84 -7.96 17.82
CA GLU A 6 -78.79 -7.58 19.28
C GLU A 6 -79.80 -8.37 20.17
N GLU A 7 -79.66 -8.60 21.50
CA GLU A 7 -78.65 -8.33 22.57
C GLU A 7 -77.80 -9.62 22.89
N ASP A 8 -77.12 -9.99 24.00
CA ASP A 8 -76.92 -9.65 25.45
C ASP A 8 -75.38 -9.62 25.78
N ALA A 9 -74.78 -9.20 26.92
CA ALA A 9 -75.07 -8.99 28.37
C ALA A 9 -74.72 -10.20 29.30
N ALA A 10 -74.13 -10.08 30.51
CA ALA A 10 -73.57 -8.98 31.34
C ALA A 10 -72.35 -9.52 32.17
N CYS A 11 -71.58 -8.83 33.04
CA CYS A 11 -71.94 -7.93 34.14
C CYS A 11 -70.71 -7.18 34.75
N SER A 12 -70.93 -6.14 35.56
CA SER A 12 -69.90 -5.27 36.23
C SER A 12 -70.13 -5.14 37.75
N PRO A 13 -69.30 -4.40 38.53
CA PRO A 13 -69.73 -3.01 38.90
C PRO A 13 -68.62 -1.97 39.24
N ASN A 14 -68.78 -0.72 38.72
CA ASN A 14 -68.82 0.62 39.36
C ASN A 14 -67.92 1.04 40.56
N PRO A 15 -67.69 2.37 40.84
CA PRO A 15 -68.41 3.56 40.34
C PRO A 15 -67.62 4.79 39.80
N THR A 16 -68.28 5.46 38.84
CA THR A 16 -68.41 6.90 38.44
C THR A 16 -68.12 8.03 39.46
N PRO A 17 -68.10 9.36 39.09
CA PRO A 17 -68.22 10.06 37.76
C PRO A 17 -66.99 11.02 37.52
N PRO A 18 -66.99 12.21 36.84
CA PRO A 18 -67.93 12.91 35.94
C PRO A 18 -67.31 13.53 34.63
N THR A 19 -68.01 14.49 34.02
CA THR A 19 -67.71 15.34 32.82
C THR A 19 -68.26 16.79 33.08
N PRO A 20 -68.29 17.85 32.20
CA PRO A 20 -68.25 17.87 30.70
C PRO A 20 -67.64 19.11 29.95
N THR A 21 -67.64 19.01 28.59
CA THR A 21 -67.81 20.06 27.53
C THR A 21 -67.06 21.42 27.51
N SER A 22 -66.47 21.75 26.36
CA SER A 22 -66.83 22.93 25.50
C SER A 22 -66.04 22.91 24.17
N ALA A 23 -66.23 23.86 23.23
CA ALA A 23 -65.81 23.73 21.83
C ALA A 23 -65.37 25.04 21.11
N SER A 24 -64.71 24.84 19.95
CA SER A 24 -64.50 25.76 18.81
C SER A 24 -63.47 26.92 18.88
N THR A 25 -62.67 27.03 17.79
CA THR A 25 -62.04 28.24 17.17
C THR A 25 -61.30 29.26 18.08
N THR A 26 -60.03 29.65 17.84
CA THR A 26 -59.43 30.23 16.59
C THR A 26 -57.88 30.24 16.63
N GLY A 27 -57.24 30.48 15.46
CA GLY A 27 -56.17 31.50 15.31
C GLY A 27 -54.71 31.28 15.78
N THR A 28 -53.78 31.29 14.80
CA THR A 28 -52.46 32.00 14.82
C THR A 28 -51.32 31.66 15.81
N THR A 29 -50.26 31.05 15.23
CA THR A 29 -48.80 31.39 15.36
C THR A 29 -48.05 31.39 16.71
N ALA A 30 -47.19 30.36 16.88
CA ALA A 30 -45.85 30.39 17.54
C ALA A 30 -45.78 30.63 19.08
N PRO A 31 -44.63 30.40 19.77
CA PRO A 31 -43.33 29.86 19.32
C PRO A 31 -42.84 28.61 20.13
N ILE A 32 -41.55 28.27 19.99
CA ILE A 32 -40.81 27.18 20.64
C ILE A 32 -40.64 27.41 22.16
N PRO A 33 -40.68 26.33 22.98
CA PRO A 33 -39.86 26.21 24.18
C PRO A 33 -38.85 25.04 24.11
N ILE A 34 -37.65 25.27 24.64
CA ILE A 34 -36.56 24.28 24.74
C ILE A 34 -36.79 23.38 25.96
N MET A 35 -36.51 22.07 25.84
CA MET A 35 -36.28 21.19 27.00
C MET A 35 -34.94 20.48 26.89
N ALA A 36 -34.20 20.46 28.00
CA ALA A 36 -32.86 19.89 28.09
C ALA A 36 -32.91 18.42 28.54
N PHE A 37 -32.19 17.55 27.84
CA PHE A 37 -31.94 16.18 28.29
C PHE A 37 -30.69 16.11 29.17
N ARG A 38 -30.80 15.44 30.32
CA ARG A 38 -29.66 15.15 31.20
C ARG A 38 -28.87 13.95 30.66
N PRO A 39 -27.52 13.99 30.67
CA PRO A 39 -26.72 12.81 30.35
C PRO A 39 -26.80 11.80 31.50
N HIS A 40 -27.10 10.53 31.19
CA HIS A 40 -26.97 9.44 32.14
C HIS A 40 -25.54 8.91 32.14
N HIS A 41 -24.85 9.03 33.27
CA HIS A 41 -23.58 8.33 33.50
C HIS A 41 -23.84 6.84 33.73
N LEU A 42 -23.22 5.99 32.92
CA LEU A 42 -22.86 4.62 33.31
C LEU A 42 -21.33 4.52 33.31
N LYS A 43 -20.78 3.88 34.35
CA LYS A 43 -19.34 3.70 34.52
C LYS A 43 -18.89 2.41 33.84
N ALA A 44 -17.66 2.40 33.34
CA ALA A 44 -17.00 1.14 33.02
C ALA A 44 -16.87 0.27 34.28
N GLN A 45 -17.05 -1.04 34.12
CA GLN A 45 -16.64 -2.05 35.10
C GLN A 45 -15.67 -3.03 34.44
N GLU A 46 -14.87 -3.68 35.28
CA GLU A 46 -13.73 -4.48 34.88
C GLU A 46 -14.16 -5.81 34.24
N LEU A 47 -13.40 -6.28 33.24
CA LEU A 47 -13.27 -7.70 32.95
C LEU A 47 -11.80 -8.09 33.13
N LYS A 48 -11.55 -8.92 34.15
CA LYS A 48 -10.24 -9.52 34.46
C LYS A 48 -10.15 -10.90 33.80
N HIS A 49 -8.93 -11.35 33.55
CA HIS A 49 -8.67 -12.71 33.05
C HIS A 49 -9.25 -13.78 33.99
N SER A 50 -9.77 -14.86 33.40
CA SER A 50 -9.68 -16.21 33.95
C SER A 50 -9.47 -17.21 32.81
N THR A 51 -8.69 -18.25 33.06
CA THR A 51 -8.35 -19.33 32.13
C THR A 51 -8.50 -20.68 32.83
N SER A 52 -8.87 -21.72 32.08
CA SER A 52 -9.16 -23.09 32.55
C SER A 52 -10.41 -23.20 33.48
N PHE A 53 -11.08 -24.35 33.64
CA PHE A 53 -10.69 -25.75 33.38
C PHE A 53 -11.79 -26.59 32.67
N SER A 54 -11.42 -27.78 32.21
CA SER A 54 -12.24 -28.72 31.42
C SER A 54 -13.24 -29.57 32.24
N SER A 55 -14.20 -30.19 31.55
CA SER A 55 -14.72 -31.53 31.90
C SER A 55 -15.11 -32.31 30.64
N MET A 56 -15.11 -33.65 30.70
CA MET A 56 -15.40 -34.56 29.57
C MET A 56 -16.58 -35.49 29.89
N SER A 57 -17.41 -35.78 28.88
CA SER A 57 -18.12 -37.06 28.68
C SER A 57 -18.74 -37.02 27.27
N SER A 58 -18.27 -37.72 26.24
CA SER A 58 -18.02 -39.15 26.01
C SER A 58 -19.26 -39.94 25.53
N TYR A 59 -19.22 -40.37 24.28
CA TYR A 59 -19.82 -41.63 23.82
C TYR A 59 -18.91 -42.20 22.72
N ALA A 60 -18.76 -43.53 22.66
CA ALA A 60 -17.82 -44.18 21.75
C ALA A 60 -18.32 -45.57 21.32
N SER A 61 -17.97 -45.98 20.11
CA SER A 61 -18.08 -47.37 19.64
C SER A 61 -17.06 -47.62 18.52
N SER A 62 -16.21 -48.63 18.71
CA SER A 62 -15.25 -49.19 17.73
C SER A 62 -16.00 -49.99 16.63
N PHE A 63 -15.40 -50.42 15.52
CA PHE A 63 -14.29 -51.40 15.38
C PHE A 63 -13.65 -51.31 13.97
N GLN A 64 -12.32 -51.20 13.89
CA GLN A 64 -11.31 -52.22 13.51
C GLN A 64 -11.18 -52.55 12.02
N ASN A 65 -9.92 -52.76 11.60
CA ASN A 65 -9.50 -53.19 10.26
C ASN A 65 -9.45 -54.73 10.17
N ASP A 66 -9.41 -55.26 8.95
CA ASP A 66 -8.52 -56.36 8.57
C ASP A 66 -8.28 -56.31 7.04
N ASP A 67 -7.22 -56.97 6.57
CA ASP A 67 -6.67 -56.82 5.20
C ASP A 67 -6.67 -58.15 4.40
N SER A 68 -6.41 -58.03 3.09
CA SER A 68 -5.87 -59.05 2.14
C SER A 68 -6.75 -60.08 1.38
N ASP A 69 -6.27 -60.33 0.14
CA ASP A 69 -6.30 -61.55 -0.70
C ASP A 69 -7.54 -62.07 -1.48
N SER A 70 -7.61 -61.60 -2.74
CA SER A 70 -7.30 -62.42 -3.96
C SER A 70 -8.41 -62.95 -4.90
N LEU A 71 -8.10 -62.89 -6.22
CA LEU A 71 -8.69 -63.60 -7.40
C LEU A 71 -10.19 -63.34 -7.71
N ASP A 72 -10.65 -63.19 -8.96
CA ASP A 72 -10.31 -63.92 -10.20
C ASP A 72 -10.48 -63.01 -11.48
N SER A 73 -10.48 -63.56 -12.72
CA SER A 73 -10.57 -62.74 -13.98
C SER A 73 -11.55 -63.27 -15.08
N PRO A 74 -11.43 -63.00 -16.42
CA PRO A 74 -12.53 -62.47 -17.25
C PRO A 74 -13.09 -63.47 -18.30
N PRO A 75 -13.93 -63.06 -19.29
CA PRO A 75 -13.36 -62.84 -20.65
C PRO A 75 -14.13 -61.93 -21.67
N SER A 76 -13.39 -61.47 -22.70
CA SER A 76 -13.81 -61.31 -24.14
C SER A 76 -14.92 -60.34 -24.63
N SER A 77 -15.04 -59.94 -25.91
CA SER A 77 -14.11 -59.29 -26.90
C SER A 77 -14.63 -59.37 -28.36
N THR A 78 -14.62 -58.28 -29.15
CA THR A 78 -14.52 -58.14 -30.65
C THR A 78 -14.95 -56.70 -31.05
N GLU A 79 -14.31 -55.87 -31.87
CA GLU A 79 -13.16 -55.90 -32.81
C GLU A 79 -13.41 -56.19 -34.31
N GLU A 80 -13.17 -55.18 -35.16
CA GLU A 80 -12.60 -55.20 -36.54
C GLU A 80 -11.76 -53.90 -36.67
N GLN A 81 -10.50 -53.76 -37.12
CA GLN A 81 -9.50 -54.48 -37.95
C GLN A 81 -9.29 -53.92 -39.39
N ARG A 82 -8.07 -53.38 -39.68
CA ARG A 82 -7.19 -53.66 -40.86
C ARG A 82 -5.90 -52.76 -40.88
N PRO A 83 -4.81 -53.11 -41.62
CA PRO A 83 -3.47 -53.07 -41.00
C PRO A 83 -2.23 -52.56 -41.81
N SER A 84 -1.12 -52.34 -41.07
CA SER A 84 0.32 -52.64 -41.34
C SER A 84 1.10 -52.16 -42.61
N GLU A 85 2.07 -51.26 -42.40
CA GLU A 85 3.53 -51.29 -42.79
C GLU A 85 4.03 -51.53 -44.26
N PRO A 86 5.33 -51.35 -44.63
CA PRO A 86 6.54 -50.84 -43.91
C PRO A 86 7.44 -49.78 -44.66
N PHE A 87 8.46 -49.25 -43.95
CA PHE A 87 9.79 -48.71 -44.37
C PHE A 87 10.03 -47.96 -45.73
N SER A 88 10.68 -46.77 -45.68
CA SER A 88 12.08 -46.56 -46.15
C SER A 88 12.57 -45.08 -46.13
N GLN A 89 13.86 -44.86 -46.40
CA GLN A 89 14.71 -43.68 -46.09
C GLN A 89 14.59 -42.50 -47.08
N LEU A 90 14.89 -41.26 -46.63
CA LEU A 90 16.12 -40.53 -47.02
C LEU A 90 16.32 -39.14 -46.34
N LYS A 91 17.61 -38.88 -46.06
CA LYS A 91 18.41 -37.64 -45.90
C LYS A 91 17.88 -36.27 -46.37
N ASP A 92 18.47 -35.10 -46.02
CA ASP A 92 19.38 -34.63 -44.93
C ASP A 92 19.76 -33.17 -45.25
N GLU A 93 19.65 -32.21 -44.32
CA GLU A 93 20.39 -30.91 -44.27
C GLU A 93 19.98 -30.07 -43.05
N SER A 94 20.83 -29.15 -42.56
CA SER A 94 20.65 -28.43 -41.28
C SER A 94 21.06 -26.94 -41.30
N PRO A 95 20.28 -26.02 -40.69
CA PRO A 95 20.73 -24.69 -40.28
C PRO A 95 21.32 -24.71 -38.84
N PRO A 96 22.08 -23.67 -38.42
CA PRO A 96 23.19 -23.85 -37.45
C PRO A 96 22.83 -23.83 -35.95
N HIS A 97 23.63 -24.56 -35.17
CA HIS A 97 23.58 -24.58 -33.71
C HIS A 97 23.95 -23.23 -33.06
N TYR A 98 23.04 -22.67 -32.27
CA TYR A 98 23.41 -21.82 -31.13
C TYR A 98 23.76 -22.71 -29.93
N GLN A 99 25.05 -22.84 -29.60
CA GLN A 99 25.49 -23.55 -28.38
C GLN A 99 25.20 -22.72 -27.13
N ARG A 100 23.97 -22.85 -26.59
CA ARG A 100 23.64 -22.35 -25.26
C ARG A 100 24.40 -23.17 -24.21
N GLN A 101 25.49 -22.63 -23.66
CA GLN A 101 26.27 -23.30 -22.62
C GLN A 101 25.40 -23.58 -21.39
N GLN A 102 24.99 -24.84 -21.22
CA GLN A 102 24.35 -25.31 -20.00
C GLN A 102 25.40 -25.38 -18.88
N ARG A 103 25.56 -24.28 -18.12
CA ARG A 103 26.15 -24.36 -16.78
C ARG A 103 25.11 -24.99 -15.86
N SER A 104 25.40 -26.18 -15.35
CA SER A 104 24.59 -26.90 -14.38
C SER A 104 24.69 -26.25 -12.99
N ASN A 105 24.04 -25.09 -12.82
CA ASN A 105 23.71 -24.58 -11.49
C ASN A 105 22.39 -25.21 -11.04
N GLU A 106 22.43 -25.98 -9.96
CA GLU A 106 21.23 -26.45 -9.28
C GLU A 106 20.51 -25.27 -8.61
N GLN A 107 19.61 -24.61 -9.34
CA GLN A 107 18.72 -23.60 -8.78
C GLN A 107 17.78 -24.25 -7.77
N ARG A 108 18.11 -24.11 -6.48
CA ARG A 108 17.20 -24.48 -5.39
C ARG A 108 15.89 -23.69 -5.53
N PRO A 109 14.70 -24.33 -5.39
CA PRO A 109 13.42 -23.62 -5.34
C PRO A 109 13.47 -22.51 -4.28
N GLY A 110 13.00 -21.31 -4.62
CA GLY A 110 13.06 -20.15 -3.73
C GLY A 110 14.35 -19.31 -3.82
N GLY A 111 15.03 -19.33 -4.97
CA GLY A 111 15.86 -18.18 -5.41
C GLY A 111 17.12 -17.90 -4.60
N GLY A 112 17.81 -18.90 -4.05
CA GLY A 112 19.03 -18.70 -3.25
C GLY A 112 20.24 -18.15 -4.04
N THR A 113 20.25 -16.87 -4.39
CA THR A 113 21.40 -16.18 -5.01
C THR A 113 22.60 -16.18 -4.05
N PRO A 114 23.82 -16.57 -4.49
CA PRO A 114 25.03 -16.46 -3.69
C PRO A 114 25.27 -15.02 -3.22
N LEU A 115 25.81 -14.85 -2.00
CA LEU A 115 26.12 -13.53 -1.43
C LEU A 115 26.94 -12.68 -2.40
N ARG A 116 26.38 -11.55 -2.85
CA ARG A 116 27.12 -10.57 -3.63
C ARG A 116 28.11 -9.81 -2.73
N PRO A 117 29.24 -9.31 -3.27
CA PRO A 117 30.09 -8.36 -2.56
C PRO A 117 29.26 -7.18 -2.01
N ALA A 118 29.61 -6.67 -0.83
CA ALA A 118 28.86 -5.61 -0.17
C ALA A 118 28.59 -4.42 -1.10
N GLY A 119 27.31 -4.20 -1.45
CA GLY A 119 26.84 -3.25 -2.47
C GLY A 119 26.42 -1.90 -1.87
N ARG A 120 25.34 -1.32 -2.40
CA ARG A 120 24.64 -0.18 -1.76
C ARG A 120 23.89 -0.67 -0.52
N ALA A 121 23.65 0.19 0.47
CA ALA A 121 22.92 -0.15 1.69
C ALA A 121 21.56 -0.79 1.42
N HIS A 122 20.88 -0.32 0.37
CA HIS A 122 19.56 -0.78 -0.07
C HIS A 122 19.63 -1.84 -1.20
N ASP A 123 20.80 -2.39 -1.52
CA ASP A 123 20.90 -3.59 -2.38
C ASP A 123 20.52 -4.82 -1.57
N TRP A 124 19.34 -5.38 -1.83
CA TRP A 124 18.82 -6.52 -1.06
C TRP A 124 19.46 -7.87 -1.43
N TYR A 125 20.41 -7.92 -2.38
CA TYR A 125 21.11 -9.15 -2.79
C TYR A 125 22.48 -9.30 -2.11
N SER A 126 23.07 -8.22 -1.58
CA SER A 126 24.33 -8.31 -0.80
C SER A 126 24.14 -8.98 0.57
N GLY A 127 22.89 -9.15 1.01
CA GLY A 127 22.51 -9.95 2.18
C GLY A 127 22.07 -11.39 1.86
N GLY A 128 21.93 -11.77 0.58
CA GLY A 128 21.38 -13.07 0.17
C GLY A 128 19.86 -13.12 0.25
N ARG A 129 19.30 -14.28 0.64
CA ARG A 129 17.85 -14.46 0.80
C ARG A 129 17.33 -13.68 2.02
N ILE A 130 16.15 -13.07 1.86
CA ILE A 130 15.38 -12.48 2.95
C ILE A 130 14.59 -13.57 3.69
N THR A 131 14.63 -13.53 5.02
CA THR A 131 13.86 -14.38 5.95
C THR A 131 13.22 -13.50 7.04
N SER A 132 12.55 -14.10 8.03
CA SER A 132 11.95 -13.37 9.16
C SER A 132 12.31 -14.04 10.50
N HIS A 133 12.46 -13.23 11.54
CA HIS A 133 12.59 -13.69 12.91
C HIS A 133 11.84 -12.75 13.85
N GLY A 134 10.72 -13.21 14.41
CA GLY A 134 9.76 -12.35 15.10
C GLY A 134 9.25 -11.23 14.19
N ARG A 135 9.05 -10.04 14.77
CA ARG A 135 8.68 -8.79 14.07
C ARG A 135 9.69 -8.22 13.07
N TRP A 136 10.79 -8.92 12.78
CA TRP A 136 11.91 -8.40 11.98
C TRP A 136 12.16 -9.21 10.71
N PHE A 137 12.28 -8.51 9.58
CA PHE A 137 12.92 -9.05 8.39
C PHE A 137 14.42 -9.25 8.63
N ARG A 138 14.99 -10.29 8.03
CA ARG A 138 16.38 -10.72 8.18
C ARG A 138 17.02 -11.02 6.83
N ASP A 139 18.33 -10.87 6.73
CA ASP A 139 19.12 -11.41 5.61
C ASP A 139 19.85 -12.71 6.01
N SER A 140 20.57 -13.30 5.06
CA SER A 140 21.37 -14.52 5.29
C SER A 140 22.63 -14.28 6.14
N GLN A 141 22.85 -13.04 6.61
CA GLN A 141 23.87 -12.66 7.59
C GLN A 141 23.24 -12.30 8.96
N ASN A 142 21.95 -12.64 9.15
CA ASN A 142 21.08 -12.37 10.30
C ASN A 142 20.87 -10.87 10.64
N ARG A 143 21.25 -9.94 9.76
CA ARG A 143 21.04 -8.51 9.98
C ARG A 143 19.56 -8.15 9.91
N THR A 144 19.11 -7.26 10.78
CA THR A 144 17.74 -6.73 10.73
C THR A 144 17.60 -5.82 9.50
N LEU A 145 16.58 -6.06 8.68
CA LEU A 145 16.32 -5.27 7.46
C LEU A 145 15.20 -4.24 7.69
N MET A 146 15.43 -3.01 7.23
CA MET A 146 14.45 -1.93 7.21
C MET A 146 14.03 -1.66 5.75
N LEU A 147 13.02 -2.38 5.26
CA LEU A 147 12.63 -2.33 3.86
C LEU A 147 11.89 -1.01 3.55
N ARG A 148 12.32 -0.30 2.51
CA ARG A 148 11.71 0.95 2.05
C ARG A 148 11.52 0.95 0.54
N GLY A 149 10.38 1.47 0.10
CA GLY A 149 9.92 1.17 -1.25
C GLY A 149 8.79 2.02 -1.78
N VAL A 150 8.27 1.56 -2.92
CA VAL A 150 7.12 2.14 -3.63
C VAL A 150 6.13 1.05 -4.07
N ASN A 151 4.88 1.46 -4.25
CA ASN A 151 3.89 0.76 -5.05
C ASN A 151 4.13 1.04 -6.53
N LEU A 152 4.19 0.00 -7.35
CA LEU A 152 4.53 0.04 -8.76
C LEU A 152 3.49 -0.75 -9.58
N CYS A 153 2.47 -0.12 -10.16
CA CYS A 153 2.09 1.28 -10.02
C CYS A 153 0.59 1.50 -10.26
N GLY A 154 0.06 2.68 -9.91
CA GLY A 154 -1.35 3.02 -10.13
C GLY A 154 -1.85 2.88 -11.57
N ASN A 155 -0.99 3.02 -12.59
CA ASN A 155 -1.41 2.79 -13.98
C ASN A 155 -1.68 1.29 -14.30
N SER A 156 -1.12 0.37 -13.51
CA SER A 156 -1.27 -1.09 -13.70
C SER A 156 -2.70 -1.56 -13.41
N LYS A 157 -3.50 -0.74 -12.71
CA LYS A 157 -4.95 -0.89 -12.53
C LYS A 157 -5.75 -0.92 -13.84
N LEU A 158 -5.16 -0.50 -14.97
CA LEU A 158 -5.86 -0.20 -16.22
C LEU A 158 -5.16 -0.82 -17.45
N PRO A 159 -5.90 -1.38 -18.44
CA PRO A 159 -5.30 -1.88 -19.68
C PRO A 159 -4.61 -0.77 -20.48
N THR A 160 -3.66 -1.17 -21.33
CA THR A 160 -2.96 -0.29 -22.28
C THR A 160 -3.64 -0.26 -23.65
N SER A 161 -4.29 -1.35 -24.06
CA SER A 161 -5.09 -1.43 -25.28
C SER A 161 -6.43 -2.15 -25.03
N PRO A 162 -7.59 -1.53 -25.35
CA PRO A 162 -7.77 -0.09 -25.53
C PRO A 162 -7.28 0.69 -24.29
N ASN A 163 -7.02 1.99 -24.44
CA ASN A 163 -6.48 2.82 -23.35
C ASN A 163 -7.49 2.90 -22.20
N GLY A 164 -7.22 2.21 -21.09
CA GLY A 164 -8.13 2.09 -19.95
C GLY A 164 -8.34 3.35 -19.12
N SER A 165 -7.67 4.48 -19.46
CA SER A 165 -7.80 5.77 -18.75
C SER A 165 -9.25 6.08 -18.39
N THR A 166 -9.56 6.27 -17.10
CA THR A 166 -10.95 6.35 -16.62
C THR A 166 -11.75 7.55 -17.14
N HIS A 167 -11.07 8.54 -17.71
CA HIS A 167 -11.67 9.69 -18.41
C HIS A 167 -12.00 9.40 -19.89
N LEU A 168 -11.84 8.16 -20.36
CA LEU A 168 -12.22 7.69 -21.71
C LEU A 168 -13.33 6.63 -21.61
N ASN A 169 -14.11 6.46 -22.68
CA ASN A 169 -15.21 5.48 -22.73
C ASN A 169 -15.16 4.58 -23.99
N GLU A 170 -14.21 4.82 -24.90
CA GLU A 170 -14.08 4.05 -26.14
C GLU A 170 -13.65 2.61 -25.83
N GLY A 171 -14.38 1.63 -26.37
CA GLY A 171 -14.13 0.21 -26.13
C GLY A 171 -14.38 -0.28 -24.70
N PHE A 172 -14.83 0.57 -23.76
CA PHE A 172 -14.80 0.27 -22.31
C PHE A 172 -15.45 -1.07 -21.92
N PHE A 173 -16.60 -1.42 -22.51
CA PHE A 173 -17.32 -2.66 -22.24
C PHE A 173 -16.76 -3.91 -22.95
N ASN A 174 -15.83 -3.76 -23.89
CA ASN A 174 -15.07 -4.90 -24.38
C ASN A 174 -14.00 -5.25 -23.33
N HIS A 175 -14.28 -6.29 -22.52
CA HIS A 175 -13.40 -6.73 -21.44
C HIS A 175 -12.60 -7.99 -21.77
N ARG A 176 -13.00 -8.74 -22.81
CA ARG A 176 -12.36 -10.00 -23.18
C ARG A 176 -11.20 -9.85 -24.17
N GLU A 177 -11.05 -8.66 -24.76
CA GLU A 177 -10.03 -8.32 -25.76
C GLU A 177 -9.17 -7.12 -25.32
N VAL A 178 -8.86 -7.01 -24.02
CA VAL A 178 -7.96 -6.00 -23.47
C VAL A 178 -6.52 -6.51 -23.41
N ARG A 179 -5.54 -5.62 -23.24
CA ARG A 179 -4.13 -5.98 -23.03
C ARG A 179 -3.51 -5.13 -21.93
N PHE A 180 -2.61 -5.73 -21.14
CA PHE A 180 -1.83 -5.05 -20.09
C PHE A 180 -0.32 -4.98 -20.40
N LEU A 181 0.08 -5.37 -21.62
CA LEU A 181 1.46 -5.22 -22.12
C LEU A 181 1.98 -3.79 -21.93
N GLY A 182 3.19 -3.67 -21.39
CA GLY A 182 3.81 -2.37 -21.08
C GLY A 182 3.38 -1.76 -19.74
N ARG A 183 2.72 -2.52 -18.85
CA ARG A 183 2.55 -2.19 -17.43
C ARG A 183 3.65 -2.84 -16.59
N PRO A 184 4.15 -2.20 -15.51
CA PRO A 184 3.92 -0.80 -15.09
C PRO A 184 4.52 0.25 -16.06
N PHE A 185 5.49 -0.16 -16.87
CA PHE A 185 6.08 0.61 -17.97
C PHE A 185 6.71 -0.34 -19.01
N PRO A 186 6.93 0.09 -20.26
CA PRO A 186 7.63 -0.70 -21.27
C PRO A 186 9.07 -1.08 -20.89
N ARG A 187 9.52 -2.22 -21.43
CA ARG A 187 10.81 -2.85 -21.09
C ARG A 187 12.05 -2.02 -21.44
N ASP A 188 11.94 -1.10 -22.40
CA ASP A 188 13.02 -0.18 -22.80
C ASP A 188 13.22 1.00 -21.82
N GLN A 189 12.20 1.33 -21.02
CA GLN A 189 12.23 2.39 -20.01
C GLN A 189 12.65 1.89 -18.61
N ALA A 190 12.70 0.58 -18.42
CA ALA A 190 12.91 -0.05 -17.12
C ALA A 190 14.25 0.33 -16.44
N ASP A 191 15.33 0.40 -17.21
CA ASP A 191 16.65 0.81 -16.71
C ASP A 191 16.67 2.27 -16.17
N GLU A 192 15.84 3.16 -16.71
CA GLU A 192 15.66 4.53 -16.19
C GLU A 192 14.86 4.55 -14.88
N HIS A 193 13.71 3.86 -14.86
CA HIS A 193 12.84 3.84 -13.68
C HIS A 193 13.49 3.13 -12.48
N PHE A 194 14.16 2.00 -12.70
CA PHE A 194 14.85 1.27 -11.63
C PHE A 194 16.13 1.97 -11.15
N SER A 195 16.88 2.66 -12.02
CA SER A 195 18.02 3.49 -11.58
C SER A 195 17.56 4.70 -10.75
N ARG A 196 16.43 5.32 -11.12
CA ARG A 196 15.78 6.38 -10.34
C ARG A 196 15.39 5.90 -8.94
N LEU A 197 14.71 4.75 -8.84
CA LEU A 197 14.34 4.16 -7.54
C LEU A 197 15.57 3.79 -6.68
N GLN A 198 16.64 3.26 -7.29
CA GLN A 198 17.91 3.01 -6.60
C GLN A 198 18.54 4.32 -6.06
N ARG A 199 18.65 5.37 -6.89
CA ARG A 199 19.24 6.67 -6.50
C ARG A 199 18.46 7.33 -5.34
N TRP A 200 17.16 7.07 -5.25
CA TRP A 200 16.27 7.55 -4.18
C TRP A 200 16.25 6.63 -2.93
N GLY A 201 16.83 5.43 -3.01
CA GLY A 201 16.89 4.44 -1.92
C GLY A 201 15.59 3.66 -1.68
N LEU A 202 14.73 3.56 -2.69
CA LEU A 202 13.40 2.94 -2.65
C LEU A 202 13.37 1.63 -3.45
N THR A 203 14.25 0.69 -3.08
CA THR A 203 14.49 -0.55 -3.82
C THR A 203 13.65 -1.74 -3.35
N PHE A 204 12.69 -1.54 -2.44
CA PHE A 204 11.64 -2.52 -2.20
C PHE A 204 10.38 -2.15 -3.01
N VAL A 205 9.69 -3.13 -3.61
CA VAL A 205 8.57 -2.85 -4.52
C VAL A 205 7.35 -3.71 -4.22
N ARG A 206 6.19 -3.08 -4.02
CA ARG A 206 4.87 -3.73 -4.13
C ARG A 206 4.46 -3.66 -5.60
N LEU A 207 4.52 -4.79 -6.31
CA LEU A 207 4.32 -4.86 -7.76
C LEU A 207 2.86 -5.21 -8.05
N LEU A 208 2.11 -4.25 -8.59
CA LEU A 208 0.67 -4.36 -8.84
C LEU A 208 0.41 -5.26 -10.05
N VAL A 209 -0.27 -6.38 -9.83
CA VAL A 209 -0.68 -7.34 -10.86
C VAL A 209 -2.17 -7.69 -10.64
N PRO A 210 -3.11 -6.89 -11.17
CA PRO A 210 -4.54 -7.15 -11.04
C PRO A 210 -4.98 -8.45 -11.70
N TRP A 211 -6.07 -9.04 -11.21
CA TRP A 211 -6.59 -10.31 -11.74
C TRP A 211 -7.07 -10.19 -13.21
N GLU A 212 -7.65 -9.06 -13.61
CA GLU A 212 -7.97 -8.76 -15.01
C GLU A 212 -6.72 -8.79 -15.90
N ALA A 213 -5.57 -8.32 -15.40
CA ALA A 213 -4.34 -8.32 -16.20
C ALA A 213 -3.86 -9.75 -16.54
N LEU A 214 -4.15 -10.73 -15.67
CA LEU A 214 -3.79 -12.14 -15.86
C LEU A 214 -4.85 -12.96 -16.59
N GLU A 215 -6.15 -12.67 -16.42
CA GLU A 215 -7.25 -13.58 -16.79
C GLU A 215 -8.46 -12.86 -17.43
N HIS A 216 -8.24 -11.77 -18.18
CA HIS A 216 -9.34 -10.98 -18.78
C HIS A 216 -10.18 -11.78 -19.80
N SER A 217 -9.56 -12.61 -20.66
CA SER A 217 -10.26 -13.21 -21.81
C SER A 217 -11.37 -14.18 -21.39
N GLY A 218 -11.19 -14.89 -20.27
CA GLY A 218 -12.15 -15.82 -19.71
C GLY A 218 -11.57 -16.70 -18.60
N PRO A 219 -12.43 -17.40 -17.83
CA PRO A 219 -12.00 -18.22 -16.70
C PRO A 219 -11.09 -19.36 -17.16
N GLY A 220 -9.88 -19.44 -16.60
CA GLY A 220 -8.83 -20.39 -16.98
C GLY A 220 -8.04 -20.04 -18.24
N ILE A 221 -8.19 -18.83 -18.79
CA ILE A 221 -7.46 -18.36 -19.98
C ILE A 221 -6.50 -17.25 -19.56
N TYR A 222 -5.21 -17.58 -19.46
CA TYR A 222 -4.19 -16.67 -18.94
C TYR A 222 -3.47 -15.87 -20.05
N ASP A 223 -3.19 -14.60 -19.79
CA ASP A 223 -2.39 -13.72 -20.66
C ASP A 223 -0.88 -14.02 -20.48
N GLU A 224 -0.40 -15.06 -21.17
CA GLU A 224 1.03 -15.43 -21.16
C GLU A 224 1.92 -14.31 -21.73
N GLU A 225 1.44 -13.49 -22.69
CA GLU A 225 2.23 -12.37 -23.25
C GLU A 225 2.50 -11.32 -22.15
N PHE A 226 1.48 -10.99 -21.34
CA PHE A 226 1.62 -10.10 -20.19
C PHE A 226 2.51 -10.70 -19.10
N ILE A 227 2.33 -11.98 -18.75
CA ILE A 227 3.16 -12.67 -17.76
C ILE A 227 4.64 -12.65 -18.18
N ASP A 228 4.96 -12.92 -19.44
CA ASP A 228 6.34 -12.87 -19.92
C ASP A 228 6.90 -11.44 -19.95
N SER A 229 6.09 -10.43 -20.27
CA SER A 229 6.51 -9.03 -20.14
C SER A 229 6.82 -8.62 -18.69
N ILE A 230 6.12 -9.20 -17.70
CA ILE A 230 6.43 -9.03 -16.28
C ILE A 230 7.73 -9.76 -15.90
N ILE A 231 7.97 -10.96 -16.43
CA ILE A 231 9.23 -11.69 -16.20
C ILE A 231 10.43 -10.88 -16.69
N GLU A 232 10.40 -10.33 -17.90
CA GLU A 232 11.48 -9.48 -18.45
C GLU A 232 11.78 -8.23 -17.62
N LEU A 233 10.79 -7.68 -16.92
CA LEU A 233 10.93 -6.55 -16.00
C LEU A 233 11.47 -6.96 -14.63
N ILE A 234 11.00 -8.10 -14.09
CA ILE A 234 11.46 -8.63 -12.81
C ILE A 234 12.92 -9.14 -12.93
N GLU A 235 13.33 -9.71 -14.08
CA GLU A 235 14.72 -10.10 -14.36
C GLU A 235 15.72 -8.93 -14.30
N LEU A 236 15.27 -7.69 -14.51
CA LEU A 236 16.11 -6.49 -14.34
C LEU A 236 16.25 -6.02 -12.90
N MET A 237 15.28 -6.28 -12.02
CA MET A 237 15.30 -5.81 -10.63
C MET A 237 16.61 -6.17 -9.88
N PRO A 238 17.20 -7.37 -10.06
CA PRO A 238 18.51 -7.72 -9.50
C PRO A 238 19.67 -6.81 -9.93
N LYS A 239 19.64 -6.17 -11.10
CA LYS A 239 20.68 -5.20 -11.53
C LYS A 239 20.70 -3.96 -10.63
N TYR A 240 19.52 -3.57 -10.14
CA TYR A 240 19.31 -2.36 -9.34
C TYR A 240 19.25 -2.61 -7.83
N GLY A 241 19.49 -3.85 -7.40
CA GLY A 241 19.37 -4.24 -5.99
C GLY A 241 17.91 -4.34 -5.51
N ILE A 242 16.95 -4.33 -6.45
CA ILE A 242 15.51 -4.28 -6.16
C ILE A 242 14.96 -5.68 -5.88
N LYS A 243 14.16 -5.82 -4.82
CA LYS A 243 13.32 -6.99 -4.55
C LYS A 243 11.87 -6.54 -4.41
N CYS A 244 10.93 -7.42 -4.75
CA CYS A 244 9.51 -7.14 -4.80
C CYS A 244 8.66 -8.24 -4.16
N PHE A 245 7.40 -7.91 -3.93
CA PHE A 245 6.31 -8.88 -3.74
C PHE A 245 5.18 -8.56 -4.71
N ILE A 246 4.43 -9.59 -5.10
CA ILE A 246 3.30 -9.45 -6.02
C ILE A 246 2.06 -9.03 -5.23
N ASP A 247 1.36 -8.01 -5.72
CA ASP A 247 0.10 -7.50 -5.19
C ASP A 247 -1.06 -7.83 -6.15
N PRO A 248 -1.98 -8.74 -5.78
CA PRO A 248 -3.26 -9.02 -6.46
C PRO A 248 -4.26 -7.85 -6.45
N HIS A 249 -3.83 -6.69 -6.95
CA HIS A 249 -4.46 -5.41 -6.67
C HIS A 249 -5.92 -5.32 -7.15
N GLN A 250 -6.78 -4.73 -6.32
CA GLN A 250 -8.18 -4.45 -6.64
C GLN A 250 -8.66 -3.19 -5.92
N ASP A 251 -9.64 -2.50 -6.49
CA ASP A 251 -10.41 -1.47 -5.81
C ASP A 251 -11.88 -1.68 -6.12
N CYS A 252 -12.75 -1.69 -5.11
CA CYS A 252 -14.19 -1.88 -5.30
C CYS A 252 -14.53 -3.06 -6.25
N TRP A 253 -13.81 -4.17 -6.14
CA TRP A 253 -13.84 -5.39 -6.97
C TRP A 253 -13.28 -5.28 -8.40
N SER A 254 -13.64 -4.27 -9.20
CA SER A 254 -13.31 -4.23 -10.64
C SER A 254 -13.51 -2.83 -11.24
N ARG A 255 -12.93 -2.57 -12.42
CA ARG A 255 -13.18 -1.34 -13.19
C ARG A 255 -14.64 -1.15 -13.58
N PHE A 256 -15.40 -2.24 -13.76
CA PHE A 256 -16.83 -2.17 -14.07
C PHE A 256 -17.68 -1.76 -12.86
N SER A 257 -17.26 -2.10 -11.64
CA SER A 257 -17.81 -1.55 -10.40
C SER A 257 -17.15 -0.24 -9.97
N GLY A 258 -16.41 0.42 -10.88
CA GLY A 258 -15.88 1.77 -10.72
C GLY A 258 -14.49 1.87 -10.08
N GLY A 259 -13.77 0.74 -9.92
CA GLY A 259 -12.42 0.71 -9.36
C GLY A 259 -11.40 -0.02 -10.24
N SER A 260 -10.83 -1.12 -9.75
CA SER A 260 -9.87 -1.98 -10.48
C SER A 260 -9.90 -3.41 -9.95
N GLY A 261 -9.20 -4.36 -10.58
CA GLY A 261 -8.99 -5.70 -10.02
C GLY A 261 -9.51 -6.85 -10.87
N ALA A 262 -10.71 -7.34 -10.57
CA ALA A 262 -11.26 -8.56 -11.13
C ALA A 262 -11.73 -8.44 -12.60
N PRO A 263 -11.59 -9.50 -13.43
CA PRO A 263 -12.09 -9.54 -14.79
C PRO A 263 -13.60 -9.25 -14.92
N GLY A 264 -14.01 -8.67 -16.04
CA GLY A 264 -15.43 -8.40 -16.34
C GLY A 264 -16.32 -9.65 -16.33
N TRP A 265 -15.77 -10.81 -16.73
CA TRP A 265 -16.51 -12.09 -16.73
C TRP A 265 -16.97 -12.54 -15.34
N THR A 266 -16.37 -12.01 -14.26
CA THR A 266 -16.80 -12.33 -12.89
C THR A 266 -18.23 -11.86 -12.61
N PHE A 267 -18.65 -10.73 -13.21
CA PHE A 267 -20.04 -10.26 -13.15
C PHE A 267 -20.98 -11.13 -13.98
N GLU A 268 -20.57 -11.54 -15.18
CA GLU A 268 -21.36 -12.45 -16.03
C GLU A 268 -21.62 -13.78 -15.29
N ALA A 269 -20.60 -14.32 -14.60
CA ALA A 269 -20.75 -15.53 -13.78
C ALA A 269 -21.73 -15.32 -12.60
N ALA A 270 -21.69 -14.16 -11.94
CA ALA A 270 -22.68 -13.78 -10.93
C ALA A 270 -24.08 -13.54 -11.51
N GLY A 271 -24.21 -13.30 -12.82
CA GLY A 271 -25.47 -12.99 -13.52
C GLY A 271 -25.77 -11.49 -13.62
N LEU A 272 -24.76 -10.62 -13.49
CA LEU A 272 -24.87 -9.17 -13.54
C LEU A 272 -24.48 -8.61 -14.92
N ASP A 273 -25.25 -7.66 -15.44
CA ASP A 273 -24.98 -6.94 -16.69
C ASP A 273 -24.21 -5.63 -16.42
N ILE A 274 -22.91 -5.64 -16.72
CA ILE A 274 -22.01 -4.50 -16.55
C ILE A 274 -22.46 -3.25 -17.33
N THR A 275 -23.19 -3.39 -18.43
CA THR A 275 -23.68 -2.25 -19.24
C THR A 275 -24.77 -1.47 -18.52
N LYS A 276 -25.49 -2.11 -17.59
CA LYS A 276 -26.66 -1.57 -16.89
C LYS A 276 -26.31 -0.87 -15.58
N PHE A 277 -25.04 -0.91 -15.15
CA PHE A 277 -24.64 -0.43 -13.82
C PHE A 277 -24.84 1.08 -13.61
N LYS A 278 -24.68 1.93 -14.64
CA LYS A 278 -24.98 3.38 -14.52
C LYS A 278 -26.47 3.64 -14.36
N VAL A 279 -27.31 3.06 -15.21
CA VAL A 279 -28.77 3.32 -15.21
C VAL A 279 -29.45 2.79 -13.94
N THR A 280 -29.05 1.59 -13.50
CA THR A 280 -29.49 1.01 -12.23
C THR A 280 -28.87 1.69 -10.99
N GLY A 281 -27.75 2.39 -11.14
CA GLY A 281 -26.95 2.86 -10.00
C GLY A 281 -26.22 1.75 -9.24
N ALA A 282 -26.13 0.54 -9.81
CA ALA A 282 -25.43 -0.60 -9.22
C ALA A 282 -23.93 -0.36 -9.01
N ALA A 283 -23.33 0.56 -9.78
CA ALA A 283 -22.03 1.18 -9.53
C ALA A 283 -21.96 2.59 -10.14
N TYR A 284 -21.15 3.47 -9.54
CA TYR A 284 -20.68 4.69 -10.18
C TYR A 284 -19.34 4.41 -10.88
N VAL A 285 -19.28 4.66 -12.19
CA VAL A 285 -18.10 4.37 -13.03
C VAL A 285 -17.69 5.63 -13.80
N HIS A 286 -16.48 6.16 -13.58
CA HIS A 286 -16.04 7.43 -14.18
C HIS A 286 -16.10 7.41 -15.72
N ASN A 287 -15.75 6.30 -16.37
CA ASN A 287 -15.83 6.13 -17.82
C ASN A 287 -17.24 6.44 -18.39
N THR A 288 -18.30 6.09 -17.66
CA THR A 288 -19.70 6.34 -18.07
C THR A 288 -20.32 7.61 -17.47
N ASN A 289 -19.64 8.25 -16.50
CA ASN A 289 -20.17 9.36 -15.70
C ASN A 289 -19.41 10.67 -15.98
N GLN A 290 -19.48 11.12 -17.23
CA GLN A 290 -18.73 12.28 -17.75
C GLN A 290 -19.65 13.47 -18.13
N PHE A 291 -20.95 13.39 -17.87
CA PHE A 291 -21.91 14.41 -18.31
C PHE A 291 -22.09 15.54 -17.29
N PRO A 292 -22.43 16.78 -17.72
CA PRO A 292 -22.69 17.88 -16.80
C PRO A 292 -23.80 17.56 -15.79
N GLY A 293 -23.42 17.42 -14.52
CA GLY A 293 -24.32 17.04 -13.42
C GLY A 293 -24.12 15.62 -12.86
N ASP A 294 -23.28 14.80 -13.48
CA ASP A 294 -22.73 13.61 -12.84
C ASP A 294 -21.83 13.99 -11.63
N SER A 295 -21.60 13.05 -10.71
CA SER A 295 -20.71 13.26 -9.55
C SER A 295 -19.23 13.38 -9.97
N PRO A 296 -18.35 14.02 -9.17
CA PRO A 296 -16.92 14.10 -9.49
C PRO A 296 -16.21 12.74 -9.35
N PRO A 297 -15.09 12.49 -10.05
CA PRO A 297 -14.47 11.15 -10.13
C PRO A 297 -14.09 10.50 -8.78
N MET A 298 -13.66 11.31 -7.81
CA MET A 298 -13.30 10.88 -6.44
C MET A 298 -14.49 10.39 -5.57
N VAL A 299 -15.65 10.05 -6.15
CA VAL A 299 -16.71 9.31 -5.43
C VAL A 299 -16.52 7.79 -5.47
N TRP A 300 -15.52 7.28 -6.19
CA TRP A 300 -15.30 5.85 -6.41
C TRP A 300 -15.32 4.96 -5.14
N PRO A 301 -14.83 5.36 -3.94
CA PRO A 301 -14.86 4.47 -2.76
C PRO A 301 -16.29 4.21 -2.25
N THR A 302 -17.27 5.01 -2.68
CA THR A 302 -18.69 4.78 -2.38
C THR A 302 -19.30 3.60 -3.15
N ASN A 303 -18.51 2.91 -4.00
CA ASN A 303 -18.94 1.69 -4.67
C ASN A 303 -18.89 0.45 -3.76
N TYR A 304 -18.06 0.45 -2.70
CA TYR A 304 -18.01 -0.65 -1.72
C TYR A 304 -19.36 -0.95 -1.03
N THR A 305 -20.30 0.01 -1.03
CA THR A 305 -21.67 -0.08 -0.49
C THR A 305 -22.78 -0.19 -1.56
N LYS A 306 -22.42 -0.23 -2.85
CA LYS A 306 -23.35 -0.33 -3.98
C LYS A 306 -23.45 -1.76 -4.52
N LEU A 307 -24.58 -2.05 -5.18
CA LEU A 307 -25.01 -3.41 -5.56
C LEU A 307 -23.88 -4.28 -6.12
N ALA A 308 -23.12 -3.78 -7.10
CA ALA A 308 -22.14 -4.58 -7.84
C ALA A 308 -21.01 -5.07 -6.94
N ALA A 309 -20.21 -4.18 -6.34
CA ALA A 309 -19.08 -4.57 -5.51
C ALA A 309 -19.53 -5.28 -4.22
N SER A 310 -20.56 -4.76 -3.53
CA SER A 310 -21.06 -5.41 -2.31
C SER A 310 -21.56 -6.83 -2.56
N THR A 311 -22.22 -7.09 -3.71
CA THR A 311 -22.60 -8.44 -4.11
C THR A 311 -21.37 -9.31 -4.37
N MET A 312 -20.44 -8.86 -5.23
CA MET A 312 -19.31 -9.71 -5.65
C MET A 312 -18.44 -10.14 -4.47
N PHE A 313 -18.14 -9.25 -3.52
CA PHE A 313 -17.43 -9.62 -2.29
C PHE A 313 -18.22 -10.65 -1.45
N THR A 314 -19.53 -10.48 -1.29
CA THR A 314 -20.34 -11.46 -0.54
C THR A 314 -20.40 -12.83 -1.23
N LEU A 315 -20.42 -12.88 -2.57
CA LEU A 315 -20.34 -14.14 -3.32
C LEU A 315 -18.94 -14.77 -3.22
N PHE A 316 -17.88 -13.96 -3.32
CA PHE A 316 -16.50 -14.44 -3.25
C PHE A 316 -16.13 -15.00 -1.87
N TRP A 317 -16.58 -14.37 -0.77
CA TRP A 317 -16.24 -14.82 0.58
C TRP A 317 -17.21 -15.87 1.14
N ALA A 318 -18.52 -15.73 0.91
CA ALA A 318 -19.56 -16.52 1.58
C ALA A 318 -20.78 -16.84 0.69
N GLY A 319 -20.58 -16.94 -0.63
CA GLY A 319 -21.63 -17.31 -1.58
C GLY A 319 -22.28 -18.67 -1.31
N ASP A 320 -21.56 -19.63 -0.71
CA ASP A 320 -22.11 -20.94 -0.33
C ASP A 320 -23.16 -20.83 0.80
N ILE A 321 -23.14 -19.75 1.59
CA ILE A 321 -24.06 -19.51 2.72
C ILE A 321 -25.20 -18.57 2.31
N PHE A 322 -24.89 -17.49 1.59
CA PHE A 322 -25.85 -16.43 1.26
C PHE A 322 -26.41 -16.51 -0.17
N ALA A 323 -25.79 -17.27 -1.05
CA ALA A 323 -26.28 -17.51 -2.41
C ALA A 323 -26.21 -19.01 -2.85
N PRO A 324 -26.59 -19.99 -2.01
CA PRO A 324 -26.40 -21.43 -2.30
C PRO A 324 -27.13 -21.95 -3.55
N LYS A 325 -28.04 -21.18 -4.16
CA LYS A 325 -28.65 -21.53 -5.45
C LYS A 325 -27.83 -21.06 -6.66
N LYS A 326 -26.89 -20.14 -6.49
CA LYS A 326 -26.10 -19.55 -7.59
C LYS A 326 -24.94 -20.48 -7.94
N MET A 327 -25.22 -21.37 -8.88
CA MET A 327 -24.22 -22.21 -9.53
C MET A 327 -23.69 -21.51 -10.80
N TYR A 328 -22.45 -21.81 -11.19
CA TYR A 328 -21.88 -21.46 -12.49
C TYR A 328 -20.92 -22.58 -12.94
N GLN A 329 -21.07 -23.05 -14.18
CA GLN A 329 -20.34 -24.21 -14.74
C GLN A 329 -20.40 -25.50 -13.89
N GLY A 330 -21.40 -25.63 -13.01
CA GLY A 330 -21.58 -26.78 -12.10
C GLY A 330 -20.90 -26.63 -10.74
N GLU A 331 -19.99 -25.66 -10.58
CA GLU A 331 -19.47 -25.21 -9.28
C GLU A 331 -20.46 -24.22 -8.63
N SER A 332 -20.42 -24.05 -7.30
CA SER A 332 -21.08 -22.92 -6.66
C SER A 332 -20.29 -21.63 -6.94
N ILE A 333 -20.97 -20.47 -6.96
CA ILE A 333 -20.30 -19.21 -7.37
C ILE A 333 -19.12 -18.81 -6.46
N GLN A 334 -19.17 -19.16 -5.17
CA GLN A 334 -18.05 -18.94 -4.25
C GLN A 334 -16.84 -19.78 -4.64
N GLN A 335 -17.03 -21.10 -4.77
CA GLN A 335 -15.95 -22.03 -5.12
C GLN A 335 -15.41 -21.72 -6.51
N PHE A 336 -16.27 -21.45 -7.49
CA PHE A 336 -15.86 -21.04 -8.84
C PHE A 336 -14.92 -19.82 -8.83
N LEU A 337 -15.34 -18.72 -8.20
CA LEU A 337 -14.54 -17.48 -8.16
C LEU A 337 -13.24 -17.66 -7.35
N GLN A 338 -13.31 -18.30 -6.18
CA GLN A 338 -12.13 -18.58 -5.36
C GLN A 338 -11.14 -19.50 -6.09
N ASN A 339 -11.63 -20.57 -6.73
CA ASN A 339 -10.80 -21.54 -7.46
C ASN A 339 -10.06 -20.88 -8.63
N ARG A 340 -10.74 -20.05 -9.44
CA ARG A 340 -10.07 -19.34 -10.55
C ARG A 340 -9.02 -18.35 -10.03
N TYR A 341 -9.34 -17.55 -9.01
CA TYR A 341 -8.38 -16.63 -8.38
C TYR A 341 -7.14 -17.37 -7.83
N LEU A 342 -7.35 -18.45 -7.07
CA LEU A 342 -6.27 -19.29 -6.53
C LEU A 342 -5.41 -19.90 -7.63
N GLN A 343 -6.03 -20.45 -8.68
CA GLN A 343 -5.34 -21.05 -9.82
C GLN A 343 -4.52 -20.01 -10.60
N CYS A 344 -5.04 -18.80 -10.77
CA CYS A 344 -4.41 -17.68 -11.46
C CYS A 344 -3.08 -17.26 -10.81
N TYR A 345 -3.11 -16.93 -9.51
CA TYR A 345 -1.88 -16.53 -8.80
C TYR A 345 -0.93 -17.71 -8.52
N HIS A 346 -1.45 -18.94 -8.38
CA HIS A 346 -0.63 -20.16 -8.36
C HIS A 346 0.09 -20.41 -9.71
N HIS A 347 -0.54 -20.09 -10.84
CA HIS A 347 0.08 -20.16 -12.16
C HIS A 347 1.16 -19.08 -12.32
N LEU A 348 0.87 -17.83 -11.96
CA LEU A 348 1.87 -16.77 -11.92
C LEU A 348 3.06 -17.16 -11.02
N ALA A 349 2.81 -17.69 -9.83
CA ALA A 349 3.85 -18.19 -8.92
C ALA A 349 4.70 -19.31 -9.56
N LYS A 350 4.10 -20.26 -10.29
CA LYS A 350 4.85 -21.27 -11.05
C LYS A 350 5.75 -20.67 -12.14
N ARG A 351 5.26 -19.67 -12.87
CA ARG A 351 6.03 -18.96 -13.91
C ARG A 351 7.23 -18.23 -13.27
N ILE A 352 7.01 -17.44 -12.22
CA ILE A 352 8.04 -16.56 -11.64
C ILE A 352 8.92 -17.19 -10.55
N ARG A 353 8.71 -18.45 -10.13
CA ARG A 353 9.44 -19.14 -9.04
C ARG A 353 10.98 -19.18 -9.12
N HIS A 354 11.53 -18.84 -10.29
CA HIS A 354 12.96 -18.82 -10.56
C HIS A 354 13.60 -17.42 -10.36
N LEU A 355 12.77 -16.39 -10.11
CA LEU A 355 13.19 -14.99 -9.98
C LEU A 355 13.38 -14.62 -8.50
N ASP A 356 14.62 -14.60 -8.02
CA ASP A 356 15.00 -14.16 -6.65
C ASP A 356 14.61 -12.70 -6.34
N ALA A 357 14.19 -11.91 -7.33
CA ALA A 357 13.55 -10.63 -7.07
C ALA A 357 12.25 -10.77 -6.27
N VAL A 358 11.48 -11.84 -6.47
CA VAL A 358 10.16 -12.04 -5.85
C VAL A 358 10.31 -12.75 -4.49
N ILE A 359 10.02 -12.04 -3.40
CA ILE A 359 10.09 -12.63 -2.05
C ILE A 359 8.76 -13.19 -1.55
N GLY A 360 7.64 -12.85 -2.20
CA GLY A 360 6.32 -13.24 -1.73
C GLY A 360 5.16 -12.68 -2.57
N PHE A 361 3.95 -12.98 -2.10
CA PHE A 361 2.68 -12.54 -2.67
C PHE A 361 1.81 -11.98 -1.55
N GLU A 362 1.03 -10.95 -1.84
CA GLU A 362 -0.10 -10.54 -1.02
C GLU A 362 -1.33 -11.39 -1.33
N VAL A 363 -2.29 -11.46 -0.40
CA VAL A 363 -3.52 -12.26 -0.55
C VAL A 363 -4.53 -11.57 -1.46
N MET A 364 -4.81 -10.29 -1.19
CA MET A 364 -5.74 -9.41 -1.89
C MET A 364 -5.63 -8.00 -1.29
N ASN A 365 -5.47 -6.98 -2.11
CA ASN A 365 -5.53 -5.57 -1.69
C ASN A 365 -6.91 -5.24 -1.08
N GLU A 366 -6.94 -4.58 0.07
CA GLU A 366 -8.10 -4.02 0.77
C GLU A 366 -9.36 -4.94 0.83
N PRO A 367 -9.28 -6.12 1.47
CA PRO A 367 -10.31 -7.17 1.39
C PRO A 367 -11.60 -6.76 2.13
N HIS A 368 -12.62 -6.38 1.36
CA HIS A 368 -13.89 -5.87 1.86
C HIS A 368 -14.96 -6.99 2.04
N PRO A 369 -15.79 -6.98 3.10
CA PRO A 369 -16.82 -8.01 3.36
C PRO A 369 -18.04 -7.96 2.42
N GLY A 370 -18.26 -6.85 1.73
CA GLY A 370 -19.50 -6.60 1.00
C GLY A 370 -20.68 -6.42 1.96
N PHE A 371 -21.72 -7.25 1.85
CA PHE A 371 -22.84 -7.29 2.78
C PHE A 371 -22.60 -8.15 4.04
N ILE A 372 -21.51 -8.94 4.12
CA ILE A 372 -21.27 -9.87 5.23
C ILE A 372 -21.16 -9.10 6.55
N GLY A 373 -21.99 -9.45 7.53
CA GLY A 373 -22.08 -8.74 8.82
C GLY A 373 -22.88 -7.43 8.80
N LEU A 374 -23.53 -7.05 7.69
CA LEU A 374 -24.32 -5.81 7.61
C LEU A 374 -25.56 -5.86 8.53
N GLU A 375 -25.50 -5.13 9.64
CA GLU A 375 -26.57 -5.10 10.66
C GLU A 375 -27.87 -4.42 10.19
N ASN A 376 -27.81 -3.55 9.17
CA ASN A 376 -28.99 -2.80 8.72
C ASN A 376 -29.00 -2.59 7.20
N MET A 377 -29.77 -3.43 6.48
CA MET A 377 -29.93 -3.30 5.03
C MET A 377 -30.77 -2.09 4.57
N LYS A 378 -31.40 -1.34 5.48
CA LYS A 378 -32.19 -0.13 5.14
C LYS A 378 -31.42 1.18 5.33
N ARG A 379 -30.24 1.16 5.95
CA ARG A 379 -29.38 2.33 6.20
C ARG A 379 -27.98 1.90 6.60
N TYR A 380 -26.96 2.43 5.92
CA TYR A 380 -25.57 2.28 6.33
C TYR A 380 -25.20 3.18 7.52
N GLU A 381 -24.25 2.72 8.34
CA GLU A 381 -23.77 3.45 9.51
C GLU A 381 -22.69 4.48 9.13
N PHE A 382 -22.94 5.73 9.52
CA PHE A 382 -22.19 6.91 9.08
C PHE A 382 -20.76 7.01 9.62
N ASN A 383 -20.45 6.24 10.67
CA ASN A 383 -19.12 6.21 11.28
C ASN A 383 -18.20 5.14 10.65
N SER A 384 -18.75 4.17 9.91
CA SER A 384 -18.03 3.04 9.32
C SER A 384 -18.14 2.96 7.79
N ASN A 385 -19.03 3.75 7.17
CA ASN A 385 -19.27 3.74 5.71
C ASN A 385 -19.12 5.15 5.13
N LEU A 386 -18.49 5.28 3.96
CA LEU A 386 -18.43 6.55 3.23
C LEU A 386 -19.75 6.81 2.49
N ILE A 387 -20.56 7.72 3.03
CA ILE A 387 -21.87 8.12 2.47
C ILE A 387 -21.72 9.46 1.75
N PHE A 388 -21.58 9.43 0.43
CA PHE A 388 -21.31 10.57 -0.45
C PHE A 388 -21.83 10.29 -1.88
N GLY A 389 -22.17 11.32 -2.66
CA GLY A 389 -22.83 11.15 -3.95
C GLY A 389 -24.21 10.48 -3.80
N ASP A 390 -24.65 9.73 -4.81
CA ASP A 390 -25.82 8.85 -4.68
C ASP A 390 -25.47 7.69 -3.71
N SER A 391 -26.23 7.57 -2.63
CA SER A 391 -25.98 6.60 -1.55
C SER A 391 -27.24 5.78 -1.24
N PRO A 392 -27.61 4.82 -2.10
CA PRO A 392 -28.70 3.88 -1.80
C PRO A 392 -28.30 2.96 -0.64
N SER A 393 -29.27 2.55 0.18
CA SER A 393 -29.12 1.41 1.10
C SER A 393 -29.03 0.07 0.34
N ALA A 394 -28.73 -1.02 1.03
CA ALA A 394 -28.71 -2.35 0.41
C ALA A 394 -30.08 -2.73 -0.18
N LEU A 395 -31.19 -2.51 0.55
CA LEU A 395 -32.55 -2.79 0.06
C LEU A 395 -32.91 -1.93 -1.17
N GLU A 396 -32.55 -0.65 -1.17
CA GLU A 396 -32.77 0.23 -2.32
C GLU A 396 -31.91 -0.20 -3.51
N SER A 397 -30.66 -0.62 -3.27
CA SER A 397 -29.76 -1.18 -4.28
C SER A 397 -30.30 -2.48 -4.89
N PHE A 398 -30.92 -3.35 -4.08
CA PHE A 398 -31.56 -4.57 -4.56
C PHE A 398 -32.77 -4.26 -5.46
N ALA A 399 -33.63 -3.33 -5.04
CA ALA A 399 -34.80 -2.90 -5.80
C ALA A 399 -34.42 -2.21 -7.12
N LEU A 400 -33.44 -1.31 -7.08
CA LEU A 400 -32.86 -0.67 -8.26
C LEU A 400 -32.29 -1.68 -9.26
N GLY A 401 -31.59 -2.71 -8.75
CA GLY A 401 -31.09 -3.80 -9.58
C GLY A 401 -32.19 -4.67 -10.19
N ASP A 402 -33.34 -4.80 -9.52
CA ASP A 402 -34.53 -5.54 -9.98
C ASP A 402 -35.43 -4.72 -10.96
N GLY A 403 -34.92 -3.60 -11.49
CA GLY A 403 -35.65 -2.74 -12.42
C GLY A 403 -36.66 -1.77 -11.78
N ILE A 404 -36.65 -1.62 -10.45
CA ILE A 404 -37.58 -0.74 -9.73
C ILE A 404 -36.98 0.67 -9.60
N PRO A 405 -37.62 1.74 -10.12
CA PRO A 405 -37.13 3.11 -9.93
C PRO A 405 -37.24 3.54 -8.46
N MET A 406 -36.14 3.99 -7.86
CA MET A 406 -36.10 4.38 -6.44
C MET A 406 -35.66 5.83 -6.22
N PRO A 407 -36.26 6.56 -5.25
CA PRO A 407 -35.90 7.93 -4.90
C PRO A 407 -34.70 7.97 -3.94
N ILE A 408 -33.48 7.92 -4.48
CA ILE A 408 -32.22 7.84 -3.73
C ILE A 408 -31.75 9.19 -3.18
N GLU A 409 -31.18 9.17 -1.97
CA GLU A 409 -30.57 10.35 -1.36
C GLU A 409 -29.19 10.69 -1.95
N VAL A 410 -28.98 11.98 -2.20
CA VAL A 410 -27.72 12.52 -2.72
C VAL A 410 -27.01 13.30 -1.61
N TRP A 411 -25.79 12.87 -1.29
CA TRP A 411 -24.99 13.36 -0.16
C TRP A 411 -23.79 14.19 -0.62
N VAL A 412 -23.54 15.32 0.04
CA VAL A 412 -22.46 16.27 -0.28
C VAL A 412 -21.58 16.55 0.93
N LYS A 413 -20.35 17.03 0.71
CA LYS A 413 -19.40 17.38 1.78
C LYS A 413 -19.97 18.47 2.69
N SER A 414 -19.65 18.43 3.98
CA SER A 414 -20.08 19.44 4.94
C SER A 414 -19.13 19.60 6.12
N TRP A 415 -19.52 20.47 7.04
CA TRP A 415 -18.87 20.71 8.32
C TRP A 415 -19.97 21.03 9.35
N PRO A 416 -19.90 20.58 10.62
CA PRO A 416 -18.83 19.75 11.21
C PRO A 416 -18.91 18.25 10.87
N PHE A 417 -20.06 17.76 10.38
CA PHE A 417 -20.20 16.36 9.94
C PHE A 417 -19.61 16.18 8.53
N PRO A 418 -18.94 15.05 8.22
CA PRO A 418 -18.23 14.87 6.94
C PRO A 418 -19.11 15.07 5.70
N THR A 419 -20.34 14.58 5.73
CA THR A 419 -21.34 14.76 4.67
C THR A 419 -22.74 15.05 5.22
N LYS A 420 -23.57 15.63 4.37
CA LYS A 420 -24.99 15.92 4.61
C LYS A 420 -25.82 15.60 3.37
N LYS A 421 -27.09 15.21 3.55
CA LYS A 421 -28.06 15.13 2.46
C LYS A 421 -28.22 16.50 1.80
N GLN A 422 -28.11 16.56 0.47
CA GLN A 422 -28.42 17.74 -0.34
C GLN A 422 -29.83 17.68 -0.90
N LYS A 423 -30.20 16.53 -1.48
CA LYS A 423 -31.44 16.31 -2.23
C LYS A 423 -31.77 14.81 -2.29
N THR A 424 -32.87 14.48 -2.95
CA THR A 424 -33.21 13.12 -3.38
C THR A 424 -33.48 13.16 -4.89
N ARG A 425 -33.10 12.13 -5.65
CA ARG A 425 -33.44 11.97 -7.08
C ARG A 425 -33.87 10.54 -7.39
N VAL A 426 -34.73 10.36 -8.39
CA VAL A 426 -35.08 9.03 -8.89
C VAL A 426 -33.89 8.49 -9.71
N ILE A 427 -33.49 7.26 -9.41
CA ILE A 427 -32.52 6.47 -10.17
C ILE A 427 -33.28 5.32 -10.87
N ASN A 428 -32.78 4.85 -12.00
CA ASN A 428 -33.40 3.82 -12.84
C ASN A 428 -34.84 4.16 -13.28
N SER A 429 -35.05 5.34 -13.87
CA SER A 429 -36.38 5.73 -14.39
C SER A 429 -36.80 4.89 -15.60
N GLU A 430 -35.80 4.32 -16.28
CA GLU A 430 -35.82 3.48 -17.45
C GLU A 430 -36.33 2.05 -17.16
N ARG A 431 -36.30 1.61 -15.90
CA ARG A 431 -36.70 0.27 -15.42
C ARG A 431 -35.84 -0.88 -15.96
N GLU A 432 -34.56 -0.60 -16.15
CA GLU A 432 -33.56 -1.55 -16.62
C GLU A 432 -33.12 -2.48 -15.48
N SER A 433 -32.99 -3.79 -15.73
CA SER A 433 -32.43 -4.70 -14.71
C SER A 433 -30.90 -4.63 -14.70
N ALA A 434 -30.29 -4.80 -13.52
CA ALA A 434 -28.85 -5.02 -13.38
C ALA A 434 -28.46 -6.50 -13.63
N TRP A 435 -29.44 -7.39 -13.80
CA TRP A 435 -29.26 -8.84 -13.87
C TRP A 435 -29.62 -9.38 -15.25
N LEU A 436 -28.77 -10.27 -15.79
CA LEU A 436 -28.95 -10.90 -17.11
C LEU A 436 -30.24 -11.73 -17.17
N ASP A 437 -30.58 -12.41 -16.06
CA ASP A 437 -31.82 -13.19 -15.89
C ASP A 437 -33.05 -12.33 -15.51
N GLY A 438 -32.89 -10.99 -15.48
CA GLY A 438 -33.94 -10.03 -15.12
C GLY A 438 -34.23 -9.89 -13.61
N GLU A 439 -34.12 -10.96 -12.81
CA GLU A 439 -34.44 -10.95 -11.38
C GLU A 439 -33.20 -10.88 -10.46
N CYS A 440 -33.30 -10.06 -9.41
CA CYS A 440 -32.27 -9.88 -8.39
C CYS A 440 -31.94 -11.16 -7.57
N LEU A 441 -30.66 -11.53 -7.51
CA LEU A 441 -30.18 -12.70 -6.77
C LEU A 441 -30.63 -12.76 -5.29
N TRP A 442 -30.70 -11.61 -4.62
CA TRP A 442 -31.13 -11.52 -3.22
C TRP A 442 -32.65 -11.71 -3.06
N LYS A 443 -33.44 -11.48 -4.12
CA LYS A 443 -34.87 -11.79 -4.22
C LYS A 443 -35.09 -13.30 -4.44
N GLN A 444 -34.27 -13.92 -5.31
CA GLN A 444 -34.25 -15.38 -5.53
C GLN A 444 -33.95 -16.18 -4.23
N HIS A 445 -33.21 -15.58 -3.30
CA HIS A 445 -32.92 -16.12 -1.96
C HIS A 445 -33.92 -15.69 -0.88
N GLY A 446 -34.93 -14.89 -1.25
CA GLY A 446 -36.01 -14.42 -0.37
C GLY A 446 -35.53 -13.51 0.76
N VAL A 447 -34.52 -12.68 0.50
CA VAL A 447 -34.04 -11.66 1.45
C VAL A 447 -35.04 -10.49 1.52
N TRP A 448 -35.63 -10.16 0.39
CA TRP A 448 -36.58 -9.07 0.19
C TRP A 448 -37.61 -9.44 -0.90
N SER A 449 -38.72 -8.70 -0.96
CA SER A 449 -39.79 -8.86 -1.94
C SER A 449 -40.50 -7.52 -2.21
N ILE A 450 -41.44 -7.48 -3.14
CA ILE A 450 -42.34 -6.34 -3.34
C ILE A 450 -43.59 -6.55 -2.49
N ASN A 451 -43.91 -5.62 -1.59
CA ASN A 451 -45.13 -5.68 -0.79
C ASN A 451 -46.37 -5.52 -1.71
N PRO A 452 -47.31 -6.49 -1.76
CA PRO A 452 -48.41 -6.48 -2.72
C PRO A 452 -49.52 -5.46 -2.41
N LYS A 453 -49.46 -4.76 -1.26
CA LYS A 453 -50.43 -3.71 -0.88
C LYS A 453 -49.92 -2.30 -1.18
N THR A 454 -48.61 -2.08 -1.10
CA THR A 454 -47.98 -0.76 -1.31
C THR A 454 -47.19 -0.66 -2.60
N ASN A 455 -46.88 -1.79 -3.25
CA ASN A 455 -45.97 -1.90 -4.38
C ASN A 455 -44.60 -1.25 -4.10
N GLN A 456 -44.10 -1.44 -2.88
CA GLN A 456 -42.79 -0.95 -2.40
C GLN A 456 -41.88 -2.13 -2.00
N PRO A 457 -40.55 -1.98 -2.08
CA PRO A 457 -39.61 -2.97 -1.56
C PRO A 457 -39.79 -3.22 -0.05
N GLN A 458 -39.90 -4.49 0.33
CA GLN A 458 -39.98 -4.96 1.71
C GLN A 458 -38.82 -5.89 2.00
N LEU A 459 -38.17 -5.71 3.15
CA LEU A 459 -37.11 -6.58 3.64
C LEU A 459 -37.74 -7.68 4.51
N ASP A 460 -37.58 -8.94 4.10
CA ASP A 460 -38.24 -10.10 4.72
C ASP A 460 -37.30 -10.88 5.66
N LYS A 461 -35.99 -10.84 5.38
CA LYS A 461 -34.95 -11.44 6.24
C LYS A 461 -33.96 -10.36 6.71
N PRO A 462 -34.30 -9.53 7.72
CA PRO A 462 -33.46 -8.41 8.12
C PRO A 462 -32.04 -8.80 8.60
N ASN A 463 -31.89 -10.00 9.18
CA ASN A 463 -30.62 -10.49 9.72
C ASN A 463 -29.84 -11.39 8.72
N TYR A 464 -30.19 -11.39 7.42
CA TYR A 464 -29.73 -12.42 6.48
C TYR A 464 -28.21 -12.54 6.37
N PHE A 465 -27.47 -11.43 6.49
CA PHE A 465 -26.01 -11.40 6.41
C PHE A 465 -25.28 -11.39 7.76
N THR A 466 -26.03 -11.31 8.88
CA THR A 466 -25.47 -11.34 10.26
C THR A 466 -25.70 -12.69 10.94
N THR A 467 -26.57 -13.54 10.39
CA THR A 467 -26.91 -14.86 10.91
C THR A 467 -26.88 -15.90 9.78
N HIS A 468 -26.20 -17.02 10.01
CA HIS A 468 -26.10 -18.12 9.05
C HIS A 468 -27.51 -18.71 8.77
N PRO A 469 -28.02 -18.69 7.52
CA PRO A 469 -29.43 -19.02 7.26
C PRO A 469 -29.88 -20.43 7.67
N ALA A 470 -29.00 -21.44 7.56
CA ALA A 470 -29.30 -22.81 7.98
C ALA A 470 -29.06 -23.13 9.47
N THR A 471 -28.03 -22.55 10.12
CA THR A 471 -27.62 -22.96 11.48
C THR A 471 -28.03 -21.97 12.58
N GLY A 472 -28.44 -20.74 12.24
CA GLY A 472 -28.79 -19.70 13.21
C GLY A 472 -27.61 -19.08 13.96
N GLN A 473 -26.36 -19.46 13.64
CA GLN A 473 -25.16 -18.92 14.27
C GLN A 473 -24.86 -17.49 13.80
N LYS A 474 -24.23 -16.66 14.65
CA LYS A 474 -23.76 -15.33 14.24
C LYS A 474 -22.60 -15.46 13.24
N ILE A 475 -22.65 -14.65 12.19
CA ILE A 475 -21.63 -14.54 11.16
C ILE A 475 -20.49 -13.65 11.63
N ASP A 476 -19.25 -14.06 11.35
CA ASP A 476 -18.03 -13.26 11.49
C ASP A 476 -17.23 -13.32 10.18
N PHE A 477 -16.92 -12.16 9.61
CA PHE A 477 -16.10 -12.06 8.39
C PHE A 477 -14.68 -12.59 8.59
N SER A 478 -14.14 -12.56 9.82
CA SER A 478 -12.74 -12.92 10.09
C SER A 478 -12.40 -14.35 9.66
N ARG A 479 -13.35 -15.29 9.78
CA ARG A 479 -13.14 -16.70 9.41
C ARG A 479 -13.06 -16.87 7.90
N PHE A 480 -14.03 -16.38 7.13
CA PHE A 480 -14.02 -16.47 5.66
C PHE A 480 -12.74 -15.90 5.03
N TYR A 481 -12.22 -14.80 5.58
CA TYR A 481 -10.97 -14.22 5.12
C TYR A 481 -9.75 -15.11 5.46
N LEU A 482 -9.66 -15.64 6.69
CA LEU A 482 -8.54 -16.49 7.10
C LEU A 482 -8.58 -17.89 6.45
N ASP A 483 -9.77 -18.47 6.26
CA ASP A 483 -10.00 -19.73 5.53
C ASP A 483 -9.63 -19.63 4.04
N PHE A 484 -9.76 -18.43 3.45
CA PHE A 484 -9.26 -18.14 2.12
C PHE A 484 -7.75 -17.86 2.12
N MET A 485 -7.25 -17.04 3.05
CA MET A 485 -5.83 -16.73 3.20
C MET A 485 -4.99 -17.99 3.35
N SER A 486 -5.44 -18.96 4.15
CA SER A 486 -4.77 -20.26 4.33
C SER A 486 -4.65 -21.04 3.01
N ARG A 487 -5.73 -21.11 2.21
CA ARG A 487 -5.70 -21.75 0.88
C ARG A 487 -4.83 -20.98 -0.13
N TYR A 488 -4.84 -19.65 -0.07
CA TYR A 488 -4.00 -18.81 -0.93
C TYR A 488 -2.52 -18.96 -0.58
N ALA A 489 -2.18 -18.97 0.71
CA ALA A 489 -0.84 -19.25 1.21
C ALA A 489 -0.33 -20.61 0.72
N GLN A 490 -1.13 -21.67 0.89
CA GLN A 490 -0.80 -23.01 0.39
C GLN A 490 -0.64 -23.05 -1.14
N ALA A 491 -1.50 -22.36 -1.88
CA ALA A 491 -1.43 -22.27 -3.34
C ALA A 491 -0.13 -21.59 -3.80
N VAL A 492 0.26 -20.45 -3.24
CA VAL A 492 1.53 -19.78 -3.56
C VAL A 492 2.74 -20.58 -3.07
N GLN A 493 2.72 -21.05 -1.81
CA GLN A 493 3.87 -21.72 -1.20
C GLN A 493 4.12 -23.13 -1.78
N SER A 494 3.12 -23.80 -2.36
CA SER A 494 3.34 -25.04 -3.13
C SER A 494 4.14 -24.81 -4.43
N ALA A 495 4.12 -23.60 -4.99
CA ALA A 495 4.95 -23.21 -6.13
C ALA A 495 6.30 -22.58 -5.70
N ILE A 496 6.30 -21.83 -4.59
CA ILE A 496 7.45 -21.13 -4.03
C ILE A 496 7.49 -21.35 -2.50
N PRO A 497 8.09 -22.44 -1.98
CA PRO A 497 8.06 -22.77 -0.54
C PRO A 497 8.74 -21.74 0.38
N SER A 498 9.49 -20.80 -0.21
CA SER A 498 10.14 -19.69 0.48
C SER A 498 9.30 -18.42 0.57
N ALA A 499 8.15 -18.36 -0.09
CA ALA A 499 7.39 -17.14 -0.30
C ALA A 499 6.76 -16.61 0.99
N PHE A 500 6.96 -15.33 1.24
CA PHE A 500 6.13 -14.58 2.19
C PHE A 500 4.71 -14.45 1.68
N VAL A 501 3.75 -14.48 2.61
CA VAL A 501 2.35 -14.17 2.35
C VAL A 501 2.01 -12.88 3.12
N PHE A 502 1.74 -11.81 2.37
CA PHE A 502 1.40 -10.51 2.91
C PHE A 502 -0.11 -10.45 3.16
N VAL A 503 -0.51 -10.13 4.39
CA VAL A 503 -1.90 -10.17 4.86
C VAL A 503 -2.28 -8.83 5.47
N GLU A 504 -3.34 -8.21 4.95
CA GLU A 504 -3.80 -6.89 5.35
C GLU A 504 -5.29 -6.85 5.75
N PRO A 505 -5.71 -5.87 6.56
CA PRO A 505 -7.10 -5.50 6.77
C PRO A 505 -7.56 -4.43 5.78
N ILE A 506 -8.85 -4.09 5.84
CA ILE A 506 -9.38 -2.82 5.31
C ILE A 506 -8.54 -1.65 5.87
N PRO A 507 -8.19 -0.61 5.10
CA PRO A 507 -7.27 0.44 5.52
C PRO A 507 -7.59 1.08 6.86
N ASN A 508 -6.56 1.25 7.69
CA ASN A 508 -6.60 1.71 9.08
C ASN A 508 -7.34 0.78 10.07
N GLU A 509 -8.27 -0.08 9.63
CA GLU A 509 -9.03 -0.98 10.51
C GLU A 509 -8.17 -2.15 11.04
N PRO A 510 -8.53 -2.77 12.17
CA PRO A 510 -7.69 -3.77 12.81
C PRO A 510 -7.71 -5.10 12.02
N PRO A 511 -6.59 -5.84 11.97
CA PRO A 511 -6.55 -7.20 11.45
C PRO A 511 -7.46 -8.15 12.24
N PRO A 512 -7.95 -9.24 11.59
CA PRO A 512 -8.65 -10.31 12.29
C PRO A 512 -7.76 -10.90 13.41
N ILE A 513 -8.37 -11.50 14.43
CA ILE A 513 -7.64 -12.20 15.49
C ILE A 513 -7.29 -13.61 14.99
N TRP A 514 -6.02 -13.98 15.09
CA TRP A 514 -5.50 -15.29 14.70
C TRP A 514 -5.59 -16.25 15.89
N GLY A 515 -5.95 -17.50 15.60
CA GLY A 515 -6.11 -18.57 16.57
C GLY A 515 -5.37 -19.86 16.18
N PRO A 516 -5.33 -20.86 17.08
CA PRO A 516 -4.68 -22.14 16.80
C PRO A 516 -5.30 -22.82 15.58
N GLY A 517 -4.50 -23.00 14.52
CA GLY A 517 -4.92 -23.60 13.24
C GLY A 517 -4.99 -22.62 12.07
N ASP A 518 -4.94 -21.29 12.31
CA ASP A 518 -4.74 -20.31 11.23
C ASP A 518 -3.30 -20.45 10.65
N HIS A 519 -3.11 -20.16 9.36
CA HIS A 519 -1.83 -20.44 8.64
C HIS A 519 -0.70 -19.50 9.08
N GLU A 520 0.27 -20.00 9.84
CA GLU A 520 1.33 -19.18 10.46
C GLU A 520 2.62 -18.98 9.64
N ASP A 521 2.85 -19.74 8.56
CA ASP A 521 4.16 -19.86 7.91
C ASP A 521 4.47 -18.76 6.88
N ASN A 522 5.62 -18.10 7.09
CA ASN A 522 6.12 -16.95 6.32
C ASN A 522 5.10 -15.80 6.17
N ILE A 523 4.32 -15.52 7.22
CA ILE A 523 3.35 -14.42 7.23
C ILE A 523 4.04 -13.06 7.42
N VAL A 524 3.56 -12.04 6.71
CA VAL A 524 3.82 -10.61 6.93
C VAL A 524 2.50 -9.89 7.13
N TYR A 525 2.41 -9.06 8.18
CA TYR A 525 1.29 -8.15 8.39
C TYR A 525 1.52 -6.86 7.58
N ALA A 526 0.61 -6.54 6.66
CA ALA A 526 0.83 -5.59 5.56
C ALA A 526 -0.04 -4.29 5.56
N PRO A 527 -0.49 -3.74 6.70
CA PRO A 527 -1.63 -2.81 6.75
C PRO A 527 -1.41 -1.45 6.06
N HIS A 528 -2.50 -0.86 5.55
CA HIS A 528 -2.53 0.47 4.94
C HIS A 528 -2.83 1.59 5.94
N TRP A 529 -2.22 2.77 5.75
CA TRP A 529 -2.51 3.97 6.56
C TRP A 529 -2.52 5.27 5.75
N TYR A 530 -3.56 6.09 5.96
CA TYR A 530 -3.75 7.39 5.30
C TYR A 530 -4.38 8.43 6.24
N ASP A 531 -4.00 9.71 6.12
CA ASP A 531 -4.76 10.81 6.74
C ASP A 531 -6.08 11.02 5.99
N LEU A 532 -7.14 10.37 6.50
CA LEU A 532 -8.50 10.44 5.95
C LEU A 532 -9.05 11.87 5.86
N HIS A 533 -8.62 12.81 6.71
CA HIS A 533 -9.09 14.19 6.67
C HIS A 533 -8.46 14.95 5.50
N SER A 534 -7.15 14.83 5.33
CA SER A 534 -6.42 15.46 4.24
C SER A 534 -6.70 14.80 2.88
N LEU A 535 -6.92 13.48 2.87
CA LEU A 535 -7.36 12.73 1.69
C LEU A 535 -8.75 13.19 1.23
N PHE A 536 -9.76 13.14 2.11
CA PHE A 536 -11.13 13.51 1.75
C PHE A 536 -11.27 14.96 1.33
N ASN A 537 -10.50 15.88 1.91
CA ASN A 537 -10.56 17.31 1.58
C ASN A 537 -9.57 17.75 0.49
N LYS A 538 -8.62 16.90 0.08
CA LYS A 538 -7.48 17.26 -0.79
C LYS A 538 -6.78 18.55 -0.31
N ALA A 539 -6.48 18.61 1.00
CA ALA A 539 -5.91 19.80 1.63
C ALA A 539 -5.03 19.46 2.85
N PHE A 540 -3.94 20.21 3.02
CA PHE A 540 -3.07 20.16 4.20
C PHE A 540 -2.33 21.50 4.37
N ASP A 541 -2.57 22.21 5.47
CA ASP A 541 -1.84 23.44 5.84
C ASP A 541 -0.84 23.22 7.00
N GLY A 542 -0.83 22.02 7.59
CA GLY A 542 0.01 21.66 8.73
C GLY A 542 -0.31 22.39 10.03
N ARG A 543 -1.43 23.12 10.12
CA ARG A 543 -1.85 23.86 11.33
C ARG A 543 -2.76 23.03 12.22
N ILE A 544 -3.69 22.28 11.64
CA ILE A 544 -4.62 21.40 12.37
C ILE A 544 -4.70 20.06 11.64
N THR A 545 -4.60 18.95 12.37
CA THR A 545 -4.84 17.58 11.87
C THR A 545 -5.76 16.84 12.84
N HIS A 546 -6.48 15.83 12.34
CA HIS A 546 -7.48 15.10 13.11
C HIS A 546 -7.18 13.59 13.11
N ASP A 547 -7.40 12.94 14.24
CA ASP A 547 -7.49 11.48 14.34
C ASP A 547 -8.91 11.04 13.95
N VAL A 548 -9.17 10.97 12.64
CA VAL A 548 -10.51 10.68 12.09
C VAL A 548 -11.03 9.31 12.52
N GLN A 549 -10.15 8.30 12.57
CA GLN A 549 -10.52 6.98 13.04
C GLN A 549 -10.79 6.96 14.55
N GLY A 550 -10.02 7.74 15.32
CA GLY A 550 -10.31 8.02 16.72
C GLY A 550 -11.70 8.64 16.90
N LEU A 551 -12.08 9.62 16.07
CA LEU A 551 -13.40 10.25 16.09
C LEU A 551 -14.53 9.25 15.78
N SER A 552 -14.39 8.43 14.73
CA SER A 552 -15.41 7.41 14.39
C SER A 552 -15.56 6.35 15.48
N LYS A 553 -14.47 6.04 16.20
CA LYS A 553 -14.42 5.15 17.37
C LYS A 553 -14.68 5.87 18.69
N GLY A 554 -15.30 7.06 18.66
CA GLY A 554 -15.88 7.71 19.84
C GLY A 554 -14.95 8.60 20.68
N LYS A 555 -13.72 8.90 20.24
CA LYS A 555 -12.91 9.96 20.87
C LYS A 555 -13.59 11.31 20.69
N ASN A 556 -13.48 12.17 21.70
CA ASN A 556 -13.97 13.55 21.58
C ASN A 556 -13.04 14.40 20.71
N VAL A 557 -13.59 15.43 20.07
CA VAL A 557 -12.86 16.31 19.13
C VAL A 557 -11.59 16.89 19.75
N PHE A 558 -11.64 17.43 20.97
CA PHE A 558 -10.46 18.03 21.61
C PHE A 558 -9.30 17.03 21.84
N SER A 559 -9.60 15.76 22.11
CA SER A 559 -8.59 14.70 22.24
C SER A 559 -8.09 14.12 20.92
N ALA A 560 -8.83 14.36 19.82
CA ALA A 560 -8.50 13.91 18.47
C ALA A 560 -7.91 15.02 17.57
N THR A 561 -7.88 16.27 18.03
CA THR A 561 -7.33 17.41 17.28
C THR A 561 -5.88 17.71 17.69
N TYR A 562 -5.00 17.87 16.70
CA TYR A 562 -3.56 18.10 16.91
C TYR A 562 -3.08 19.34 16.15
N PHE A 563 -2.26 20.18 16.81
CA PHE A 563 -1.87 21.51 16.32
C PHE A 563 -0.41 21.58 15.83
N GLY A 564 -0.21 22.20 14.67
CA GLY A 564 1.09 22.38 14.02
C GLY A 564 1.72 21.08 13.47
N LEU A 565 2.82 21.20 12.73
CA LEU A 565 3.58 20.04 12.22
C LEU A 565 4.17 19.14 13.33
N LYS A 566 4.29 19.65 14.57
CA LYS A 566 4.61 18.82 15.75
C LYS A 566 3.40 18.01 16.21
N GLY A 567 2.20 18.59 16.15
CA GLY A 567 0.94 17.90 16.37
C GLY A 567 0.67 16.81 15.31
N ALA A 568 0.86 17.12 14.03
CA ALA A 568 0.71 16.16 12.93
C ALA A 568 1.59 14.91 13.13
N ARG A 569 2.89 15.09 13.37
CA ARG A 569 3.81 13.97 13.70
C ARG A 569 3.38 13.19 14.95
N LYS A 570 2.85 13.86 15.98
CA LYS A 570 2.31 13.18 17.18
C LYS A 570 1.05 12.36 16.87
N ASN A 571 0.17 12.88 16.02
CA ASN A 571 -1.04 12.21 15.56
C ASN A 571 -0.68 10.92 14.79
N TYR A 572 0.06 11.06 13.70
CA TYR A 572 0.40 9.96 12.80
C TYR A 572 1.29 8.91 13.48
N ARG A 573 2.26 9.33 14.31
CA ARG A 573 3.06 8.39 15.12
C ARG A 573 2.17 7.56 16.05
N GLY A 574 1.15 8.17 16.66
CA GLY A 574 0.19 7.50 17.53
C GLY A 574 -0.67 6.47 16.77
N GLN A 575 -1.22 6.85 15.61
CA GLN A 575 -2.02 5.94 14.78
C GLN A 575 -1.20 4.74 14.29
N LEU A 576 -0.01 4.98 13.73
CA LEU A 576 0.91 3.92 13.27
C LEU A 576 1.41 3.03 14.43
N SER A 577 1.58 3.58 15.63
CA SER A 577 1.89 2.79 16.83
C SER A 577 0.74 1.86 17.21
N ASN A 578 -0.52 2.32 17.10
CA ASN A 578 -1.69 1.47 17.34
C ASN A 578 -1.79 0.35 16.30
N ILE A 579 -1.62 0.65 15.00
CA ILE A 579 -1.65 -0.33 13.91
C ILE A 579 -0.61 -1.44 14.15
N LEU A 580 0.62 -1.07 14.52
CA LEU A 580 1.69 -1.99 14.88
C LEU A 580 1.36 -2.84 16.11
N ASN A 581 0.90 -2.22 17.20
CA ASN A 581 0.59 -2.92 18.45
C ASN A 581 -0.60 -3.88 18.30
N THR A 582 -1.64 -3.50 17.57
CA THR A 582 -2.78 -4.39 17.26
C THR A 582 -2.35 -5.52 16.32
N GLY A 583 -1.44 -5.28 15.37
CA GLY A 583 -0.81 -6.35 14.59
C GLY A 583 -0.13 -7.39 15.47
N LEU A 584 0.73 -6.94 16.40
CA LEU A 584 1.43 -7.81 17.35
C LEU A 584 0.49 -8.55 18.32
N GLN A 585 -0.71 -8.02 18.57
CA GLN A 585 -1.74 -8.64 19.41
C GLN A 585 -2.62 -9.65 18.66
N ASN A 586 -3.00 -9.34 17.42
CA ASN A 586 -3.99 -10.08 16.66
C ASN A 586 -3.37 -11.07 15.66
N VAL A 587 -2.24 -10.72 15.03
CA VAL A 587 -1.49 -11.54 14.05
C VAL A 587 -0.25 -12.18 14.69
N GLY A 588 0.15 -11.70 15.88
CA GLY A 588 1.29 -12.19 16.63
C GLY A 588 2.62 -11.54 16.24
N ASN A 589 3.73 -12.13 16.70
CA ASN A 589 5.08 -11.61 16.51
C ASN A 589 5.63 -11.91 15.09
N LYS A 590 4.95 -11.41 14.05
CA LYS A 590 5.32 -11.50 12.63
C LYS A 590 5.84 -10.14 12.13
N PRO A 591 6.61 -10.05 11.02
CA PRO A 591 7.05 -8.77 10.46
C PRO A 591 5.88 -7.87 10.09
N CYS A 592 6.08 -6.55 10.25
CA CYS A 592 5.09 -5.52 9.91
C CYS A 592 5.67 -4.58 8.85
N LEU A 593 4.95 -4.42 7.74
CA LEU A 593 5.26 -3.52 6.63
C LEU A 593 4.00 -2.73 6.28
N ILE A 594 4.11 -1.42 6.12
CA ILE A 594 2.97 -0.60 5.67
C ILE A 594 2.88 -0.70 4.14
N GLY A 595 1.90 -1.48 3.65
CA GLY A 595 1.73 -1.78 2.21
C GLY A 595 1.48 -0.52 1.39
N GLU A 596 0.65 0.38 1.92
CA GLU A 596 0.42 1.71 1.40
C GLU A 596 0.42 2.79 2.48
N CYS A 597 1.12 3.86 2.16
CA CYS A 597 0.97 5.17 2.77
C CYS A 597 1.42 6.24 1.77
N GLY A 598 0.79 7.41 1.79
CA GLY A 598 1.09 8.46 0.83
C GLY A 598 0.35 9.76 1.12
N ILE A 599 0.56 10.74 0.24
CA ILE A 599 -0.18 12.01 0.26
C ILE A 599 -0.65 12.32 -1.17
N PRO A 600 -1.85 12.90 -1.37
CA PRO A 600 -2.23 13.36 -2.70
C PRO A 600 -1.31 14.50 -3.14
N MET A 601 -0.86 14.45 -4.39
CA MET A 601 -0.06 15.52 -5.00
C MET A 601 -0.94 16.69 -5.43
N ASP A 602 -2.24 16.46 -5.65
CA ASP A 602 -3.20 17.49 -6.07
C ASP A 602 -3.79 18.33 -4.92
N ILE A 603 -3.26 18.20 -3.69
CA ILE A 603 -3.70 18.99 -2.52
C ILE A 603 -3.59 20.50 -2.73
N ASN A 604 -4.34 21.25 -1.91
CA ASN A 604 -4.27 22.71 -1.82
C ASN A 604 -4.53 23.38 -3.19
N GLN A 605 -5.59 22.91 -3.88
CA GLN A 605 -6.05 23.42 -5.17
C GLN A 605 -5.00 23.29 -6.29
N ARG A 606 -4.20 22.20 -6.27
CA ARG A 606 -3.14 21.91 -7.27
C ARG A 606 -2.08 23.01 -7.43
N LYS A 607 -1.92 23.91 -6.45
CA LYS A 607 -1.05 25.09 -6.58
C LYS A 607 0.39 24.74 -7.02
N ALA A 608 0.99 23.70 -6.43
CA ALA A 608 2.35 23.24 -6.74
C ALA A 608 2.54 22.80 -8.22
N PHE A 609 1.45 22.49 -8.95
CA PHE A 609 1.52 22.14 -10.38
C PHE A 609 1.66 23.38 -11.27
N ALA A 610 1.45 24.59 -10.73
CA ALA A 610 1.59 25.86 -11.45
C ALA A 610 2.90 26.59 -11.13
N ASP A 611 3.43 26.48 -9.90
CA ASP A 611 4.64 27.19 -9.45
C ASP A 611 5.82 26.30 -9.04
N GLY A 612 5.62 24.98 -8.92
CA GLY A 612 6.66 24.04 -8.48
C GLY A 612 6.92 24.03 -6.96
N ASP A 613 6.17 24.79 -6.14
CA ASP A 613 6.35 24.82 -4.68
C ASP A 613 5.72 23.59 -3.99
N TYR A 614 6.41 22.45 -4.08
CA TYR A 614 6.10 21.24 -3.32
C TYR A 614 6.45 21.35 -1.82
N SER A 615 6.82 22.53 -1.28
CA SER A 615 7.23 22.62 0.13
C SER A 615 6.10 22.31 1.12
N HIS A 616 4.83 22.37 0.72
CA HIS A 616 3.71 21.92 1.55
C HIS A 616 3.61 20.40 1.57
N HIS A 617 3.75 19.76 0.41
CA HIS A 617 3.84 18.31 0.23
C HIS A 617 5.03 17.75 1.00
N SER A 618 6.21 18.34 0.89
CA SER A 618 7.40 17.92 1.66
C SER A 618 7.17 18.01 3.17
N LYS A 619 6.49 19.04 3.68
CA LYS A 619 6.15 19.15 5.12
C LYS A 619 5.12 18.11 5.57
N PHE A 620 4.19 17.73 4.70
CA PHE A 620 3.17 16.71 4.98
C PHE A 620 3.77 15.31 4.92
N LEU A 621 4.46 14.97 3.84
CA LEU A 621 5.09 13.66 3.63
C LEU A 621 6.23 13.42 4.63
N ASP A 622 6.98 14.46 5.05
CA ASP A 622 7.92 14.33 6.17
C ASP A 622 7.21 14.03 7.49
N ALA A 623 6.01 14.58 7.73
CA ALA A 623 5.25 14.26 8.92
C ALA A 623 4.75 12.80 8.92
N VAL A 624 4.47 12.21 7.75
CA VAL A 624 4.16 10.78 7.60
C VAL A 624 5.41 9.91 7.75
N LEU A 625 6.46 10.19 6.97
CA LEU A 625 7.71 9.42 6.96
C LEU A 625 8.40 9.41 8.34
N SER A 626 8.51 10.57 8.99
CA SER A 626 9.08 10.64 10.34
C SER A 626 8.24 9.89 11.39
N SER A 627 6.95 9.64 11.13
CA SER A 627 6.07 8.84 12.00
C SER A 627 6.16 7.32 11.75
N LEU A 628 6.49 6.89 10.54
CA LEU A 628 6.86 5.50 10.22
C LEU A 628 8.23 5.16 10.82
N GLU A 629 9.18 6.06 10.63
CA GLU A 629 10.54 6.04 11.20
C GLU A 629 10.50 5.92 12.72
N ALA A 630 9.69 6.76 13.37
CA ALA A 630 9.51 6.76 14.81
C ALA A 630 8.82 5.51 15.40
N ASN A 631 8.30 4.60 14.57
CA ASN A 631 7.74 3.31 14.97
C ASN A 631 8.55 2.10 14.46
N LEU A 632 9.70 2.34 13.80
CA LEU A 632 10.56 1.31 13.21
C LEU A 632 9.80 0.39 12.24
N LEU A 633 8.99 1.00 11.37
CA LEU A 633 8.21 0.31 10.34
C LEU A 633 8.96 0.26 9.01
N SER A 634 8.86 -0.86 8.32
CA SER A 634 9.12 -0.95 6.87
C SER A 634 7.90 -0.44 6.10
N PHE A 635 8.06 0.07 4.88
CA PHE A 635 6.93 0.64 4.12
C PHE A 635 7.15 0.70 2.60
N THR A 636 6.04 0.68 1.87
CA THR A 636 5.95 1.00 0.43
C THR A 636 5.06 2.24 0.24
N LEU A 637 5.59 3.28 -0.41
CA LEU A 637 4.85 4.51 -0.66
C LEU A 637 3.83 4.34 -1.79
N TRP A 638 2.63 4.88 -1.62
CA TRP A 638 1.66 5.05 -2.72
C TRP A 638 1.89 6.43 -3.38
N ASN A 639 2.34 6.51 -4.63
CA ASN A 639 2.90 5.44 -5.49
C ASN A 639 4.08 5.97 -6.33
N TYR A 640 4.69 5.12 -7.16
CA TYR A 640 5.55 5.54 -8.26
C TYR A 640 4.92 5.11 -9.59
N ASN A 641 4.53 6.05 -10.44
CA ASN A 641 3.85 5.80 -11.70
C ASN A 641 4.57 6.52 -12.84
N ALA A 642 5.16 5.75 -13.75
CA ALA A 642 5.90 6.26 -14.90
C ALA A 642 5.08 7.13 -15.86
N THR A 643 3.76 6.94 -15.92
CA THR A 643 2.85 7.65 -16.84
C THR A 643 1.94 8.64 -16.10
N ASN A 644 2.38 9.20 -14.97
CA ASN A 644 1.60 10.20 -14.23
C ASN A 644 1.71 11.57 -14.91
N ASP A 645 0.58 12.27 -15.08
CA ASP A 645 0.52 13.66 -15.54
C ASP A 645 -0.12 14.57 -14.46
N ASN A 646 -0.08 15.90 -14.61
CA ASN A 646 -0.63 16.84 -13.61
C ASN A 646 -2.12 17.20 -13.83
N ARG A 647 -2.76 16.61 -14.84
CA ARG A 647 -4.13 16.89 -15.30
C ARG A 647 -5.09 15.78 -14.82
N TYR A 648 -4.78 14.54 -15.19
CA TYR A 648 -5.49 13.31 -14.87
C TYR A 648 -4.80 12.47 -13.78
N GLY A 649 -3.58 12.83 -13.37
CA GLY A 649 -2.87 12.14 -12.29
C GLY A 649 -2.35 10.79 -12.76
N ASP A 650 -2.73 9.71 -12.09
CA ASP A 650 -2.39 8.34 -12.51
C ASP A 650 -3.32 7.76 -13.58
N HIS A 651 -4.25 8.58 -14.10
CA HIS A 651 -5.34 8.25 -15.05
C HIS A 651 -6.50 7.43 -14.45
N TRP A 652 -6.43 7.04 -13.19
CA TRP A 652 -7.42 6.21 -12.51
C TRP A 652 -8.26 7.05 -11.53
N ASN A 653 -9.56 7.18 -11.80
CA ASN A 653 -10.54 7.94 -11.02
C ASN A 653 -10.17 9.38 -10.61
N GLY A 654 -9.18 9.99 -11.27
CA GLY A 654 -8.66 11.32 -10.93
C GLY A 654 -7.77 11.34 -9.68
N GLU A 655 -7.24 10.19 -9.27
CA GLU A 655 -6.23 10.09 -8.24
C GLU A 655 -4.89 10.65 -8.72
N ASP A 656 -4.15 11.27 -7.80
CA ASP A 656 -2.79 11.75 -8.08
C ASP A 656 -1.99 11.70 -6.79
N PHE A 657 -1.22 10.63 -6.61
CA PHE A 657 -0.39 10.38 -5.43
C PHE A 657 1.10 10.27 -5.76
N SER A 658 1.46 10.25 -7.04
CA SER A 658 2.75 9.67 -7.41
C SER A 658 3.95 10.57 -7.06
N ILE A 659 5.01 9.99 -6.51
CA ILE A 659 6.28 10.72 -6.27
C ILE A 659 7.04 11.07 -7.56
N PHE A 660 6.45 10.79 -8.73
CA PHE A 660 6.97 11.11 -10.07
C PHE A 660 5.86 11.71 -10.95
N SER A 661 6.21 12.68 -11.80
CA SER A 661 5.38 13.26 -12.87
C SER A 661 6.30 14.11 -13.78
N LEU A 662 6.42 13.75 -15.06
CA LEU A 662 7.26 14.51 -16.01
C LEU A 662 6.67 15.90 -16.33
N ASP A 663 5.37 16.08 -16.12
CA ASP A 663 4.66 17.34 -16.31
C ASP A 663 4.91 18.36 -15.18
N SER A 664 5.57 17.97 -14.08
CA SER A 664 5.84 18.85 -12.95
C SER A 664 6.79 19.99 -13.31
N PRO A 665 6.41 21.27 -13.06
CA PRO A 665 7.36 22.36 -13.13
C PRO A 665 8.51 22.09 -12.16
N GLN A 666 9.72 21.97 -12.70
CA GLN A 666 10.92 21.90 -11.87
C GLN A 666 11.16 23.28 -11.28
N GLY A 667 10.90 23.42 -9.98
CA GLY A 667 11.03 24.69 -9.27
C GLY A 667 12.47 25.21 -9.34
N SER A 668 12.65 26.49 -9.70
CA SER A 668 13.96 27.11 -9.70
C SER A 668 14.53 27.14 -8.27
N LEU A 669 15.67 26.47 -8.06
CA LEU A 669 16.30 26.28 -6.74
C LEU A 669 16.73 27.59 -6.05
N ASP A 670 16.74 28.71 -6.77
CA ASP A 670 17.07 30.07 -6.29
C ASP A 670 16.08 30.68 -5.28
N SER A 671 14.87 30.14 -5.13
CA SER A 671 13.77 30.85 -4.45
C SER A 671 13.79 30.78 -2.91
N SER A 672 14.59 29.90 -2.30
CA SER A 672 14.46 29.53 -0.87
C SER A 672 15.72 29.66 -0.01
N ARG A 673 16.84 30.16 -0.53
CA ARG A 673 18.11 30.34 0.22
C ARG A 673 18.67 31.76 0.10
N PRO A 674 19.41 32.25 1.12
CA PRO A 674 19.96 33.61 1.10
C PRO A 674 21.01 33.77 0.00
N LYS A 675 20.88 34.84 -0.79
CA LYS A 675 21.69 35.07 -1.99
C LYS A 675 23.13 35.49 -1.65
N SER A 676 24.08 34.87 -2.35
CA SER A 676 25.45 35.37 -2.54
C SER A 676 25.64 35.72 -4.03
N PRO A 677 26.60 36.59 -4.41
CA PRO A 677 26.56 37.29 -5.69
C PRO A 677 26.90 36.42 -6.91
N SER A 678 26.32 36.81 -8.05
CA SER A 678 26.36 36.12 -9.34
C SER A 678 27.70 36.22 -10.09
N ILE A 679 28.03 35.17 -10.85
CA ILE A 679 28.89 35.25 -12.03
C ILE A 679 28.08 34.76 -13.23
N ASP A 680 28.07 35.54 -14.31
CA ASP A 680 27.29 35.28 -15.53
C ASP A 680 27.99 34.21 -16.39
N SER A 681 27.26 33.16 -16.79
CA SER A 681 27.63 32.33 -17.94
C SER A 681 26.38 31.78 -18.61
N ARG A 682 26.19 32.09 -19.89
CA ARG A 682 25.01 31.69 -20.68
C ARG A 682 25.34 30.51 -21.58
N SER A 683 24.92 29.33 -21.16
CA SER A 683 24.81 28.14 -22.03
C SER A 683 23.34 27.91 -22.40
N PRO A 684 23.00 27.58 -23.66
CA PRO A 684 21.62 27.29 -24.05
C PRO A 684 21.14 25.97 -23.41
N THR A 685 19.90 25.94 -22.92
CA THR A 685 19.35 24.77 -22.22
C THR A 685 18.85 23.69 -23.19
N LEU A 686 18.88 22.43 -22.74
CA LEU A 686 18.52 21.21 -23.50
C LEU A 686 17.09 21.15 -24.07
N ARG A 687 16.25 22.17 -23.82
CA ARG A 687 14.90 22.34 -24.38
C ARG A 687 14.85 22.32 -25.92
N GLN A 688 16.00 22.48 -26.59
CA GLN A 688 16.13 22.45 -28.06
C GLN A 688 16.66 21.12 -28.64
N GLN A 689 16.98 20.11 -27.83
CA GLN A 689 17.56 18.84 -28.31
C GLN A 689 16.73 17.58 -28.02
N ALA A 690 15.66 17.66 -27.22
CA ALA A 690 14.72 16.55 -27.06
C ALA A 690 13.75 16.46 -28.26
N PRO A 691 13.73 15.37 -29.05
CA PRO A 691 12.70 15.16 -30.07
C PRO A 691 11.32 14.97 -29.42
N SER A 692 10.25 15.43 -30.07
CA SER A 692 8.87 15.34 -29.53
C SER A 692 8.27 13.93 -29.65
N PHE A 693 8.94 12.93 -29.08
CA PHE A 693 8.69 11.50 -29.30
C PHE A 693 7.29 11.05 -28.86
N ALA A 694 6.75 11.64 -27.79
CA ALA A 694 5.40 11.34 -27.29
C ALA A 694 4.28 11.55 -28.32
N LYS A 695 4.46 12.46 -29.30
CA LYS A 695 3.51 12.60 -30.42
C LYS A 695 3.69 11.51 -31.49
N GLU A 696 4.92 11.07 -31.73
CA GLU A 696 5.21 10.08 -32.78
C GLU A 696 4.85 8.66 -32.33
N VAL A 697 4.91 8.35 -31.03
CA VAL A 697 4.40 7.09 -30.46
C VAL A 697 2.89 6.97 -30.66
N MET A 698 2.10 8.00 -30.31
CA MET A 698 0.64 7.99 -30.56
C MET A 698 0.32 7.86 -32.07
N LYS A 699 1.12 8.50 -32.93
CA LYS A 699 0.95 8.45 -34.39
C LYS A 699 1.31 7.09 -34.99
N ARG A 700 2.27 6.35 -34.41
CA ARG A 700 2.58 4.96 -34.77
C ARG A 700 1.48 4.00 -34.32
N ALA A 701 0.95 4.15 -33.10
CA ALA A 701 -0.21 3.39 -32.64
C ALA A 701 -1.46 3.60 -33.51
N ALA A 702 -1.61 4.79 -34.11
CA ALA A 702 -2.70 5.12 -35.03
C ALA A 702 -2.47 4.71 -36.51
N SER A 703 -1.35 4.06 -36.85
CA SER A 703 -1.04 3.66 -38.23
C SER A 703 -0.90 2.14 -38.44
N SER A 704 -1.01 1.32 -37.39
CA SER A 704 -1.04 -0.15 -37.48
C SER A 704 -2.44 -0.74 -37.75
N THR A 705 -3.46 0.09 -38.03
CA THR A 705 -4.86 -0.31 -38.23
C THR A 705 -5.34 -0.21 -39.69
N VAL A 706 -4.45 0.09 -40.64
CA VAL A 706 -4.82 0.35 -42.05
C VAL A 706 -4.16 -0.65 -43.01
N ASP A 707 -4.51 -1.93 -42.90
CA ASP A 707 -4.29 -2.90 -43.98
C ASP A 707 -5.30 -4.06 -44.01
N PHE A 708 -6.60 -3.78 -43.79
CA PHE A 708 -7.67 -4.75 -44.04
C PHE A 708 -9.04 -4.12 -44.35
N SER A 709 -9.19 -3.44 -45.50
CA SER A 709 -10.48 -3.38 -46.21
C SER A 709 -10.38 -2.88 -47.66
N GLU A 710 -11.20 -3.51 -48.46
CA GLU A 710 -11.47 -3.43 -49.90
C GLU A 710 -11.38 -2.04 -50.57
N LYS A 711 -10.92 -1.90 -51.83
CA LYS A 711 -11.51 -2.48 -53.05
C LYS A 711 -13.03 -2.23 -53.21
N MET A 712 -13.49 -0.99 -53.09
CA MET A 712 -14.77 -0.62 -53.74
C MET A 712 -14.72 0.75 -54.44
N HIS A 713 -15.07 0.77 -55.72
CA HIS A 713 -15.34 1.97 -56.51
C HIS A 713 -16.83 2.30 -56.45
N ILE A 714 -17.19 3.56 -56.17
CA ILE A 714 -18.48 4.19 -56.52
C ILE A 714 -18.30 5.72 -56.55
N GLN A 715 -19.24 6.46 -57.14
CA GLN A 715 -19.00 7.76 -57.79
C GLN A 715 -19.55 9.01 -57.06
N ARG A 716 -18.87 10.14 -57.32
CA ARG A 716 -19.27 11.57 -57.29
C ARG A 716 -20.75 11.96 -57.00
N ALA A 717 -20.93 12.92 -56.09
CA ALA A 717 -21.60 14.23 -56.29
C ALA A 717 -21.18 15.16 -55.10
N HIS A 718 -20.83 16.45 -55.19
CA HIS A 718 -21.29 17.68 -55.89
C HIS A 718 -22.35 18.52 -55.14
N GLY A 719 -22.14 19.85 -55.12
CA GLY A 719 -22.72 20.87 -54.21
C GLY A 719 -21.66 21.35 -53.20
N GLY A 720 -21.40 22.64 -52.94
CA GLY A 720 -22.09 23.90 -53.28
C GLY A 720 -22.71 24.52 -52.02
N GLU A 721 -22.51 25.80 -51.65
CA GLU A 721 -21.82 26.95 -52.28
C GLU A 721 -21.33 27.98 -51.23
N ALA A 722 -20.35 28.83 -51.60
CA ALA A 722 -20.14 30.25 -51.20
C ALA A 722 -19.97 30.65 -49.69
N ASP A 723 -19.47 31.84 -49.32
CA ASP A 723 -18.93 32.98 -50.10
C ASP A 723 -17.87 33.83 -49.34
N GLY A 724 -17.02 34.55 -50.10
CA GLY A 724 -16.39 35.85 -49.78
C GLY A 724 -15.28 35.98 -48.70
N ASP A 725 -14.29 36.88 -48.82
CA ASP A 725 -13.70 37.52 -50.02
C ASP A 725 -12.20 37.91 -49.76
N ARG A 726 -11.52 38.29 -50.85
CA ARG A 726 -10.19 38.89 -51.11
C ARG A 726 -9.50 39.76 -49.99
N THR A 727 -8.20 40.13 -50.08
CA THR A 727 -7.35 40.38 -51.28
C THR A 727 -5.83 40.36 -51.03
N SER A 728 -5.03 39.81 -51.98
CA SER A 728 -3.69 40.28 -52.46
C SER A 728 -2.48 40.41 -51.50
N ARG A 729 -1.20 40.28 -51.93
CA ARG A 729 -0.61 40.00 -53.26
C ARG A 729 0.77 39.27 -53.15
N LYS A 730 1.12 38.54 -54.21
CA LYS A 730 2.41 37.87 -54.54
C LYS A 730 3.46 38.91 -55.09
N PRO A 731 4.74 38.60 -55.46
CA PRO A 731 5.27 37.28 -55.93
C PRO A 731 6.77 36.91 -55.69
N ALA A 732 7.15 35.75 -56.29
CA ALA A 732 8.45 35.43 -56.93
C ALA A 732 9.68 35.01 -56.05
N LEU A 733 10.59 34.11 -56.49
CA LEU A 733 10.64 33.18 -57.66
C LEU A 733 11.71 32.06 -57.46
N THR A 734 11.55 30.92 -58.16
CA THR A 734 12.55 29.87 -58.59
C THR A 734 13.71 29.42 -57.66
N LEU A 735 13.88 28.13 -57.32
CA LEU A 735 14.29 26.96 -58.16
C LEU A 735 15.74 26.97 -58.70
N SER A 736 16.56 26.02 -58.23
CA SER A 736 17.33 25.08 -59.08
C SER A 736 18.00 23.97 -58.23
N GLN A 737 18.26 22.81 -58.84
CA GLN A 737 19.06 21.70 -58.28
C GLN A 737 20.48 21.73 -58.87
N THR A 738 21.46 21.10 -58.20
CA THR A 738 22.52 20.31 -58.86
C THR A 738 23.22 19.40 -57.85
N ASP A 739 23.44 18.14 -58.23
CA ASP A 739 24.34 17.21 -57.54
C ASP A 739 25.81 17.47 -57.89
N THR A 740 26.75 17.06 -57.02
CA THR A 740 28.05 16.56 -57.48
C THR A 740 28.65 15.58 -56.46
N GLN A 741 29.07 14.40 -56.92
CA GLN A 741 29.92 13.47 -56.16
C GLN A 741 31.41 13.83 -56.33
N LEU A 742 32.27 13.37 -55.42
CA LEU A 742 33.64 12.91 -55.75
C LEU A 742 34.23 12.08 -54.59
N GLN A 743 35.33 11.35 -54.83
CA GLN A 743 35.83 10.26 -53.98
C GLN A 743 37.29 10.41 -53.53
N ALA A 744 37.59 9.85 -52.36
CA ALA A 744 38.78 9.06 -51.96
C ALA A 744 40.25 9.54 -52.19
N SER A 745 41.01 9.61 -51.07
CA SER A 745 42.43 9.21 -50.91
C SER A 745 42.76 9.21 -49.40
N GLN A 746 43.05 8.10 -48.72
CA GLN A 746 44.25 7.22 -48.67
C GLN A 746 45.44 7.68 -47.79
N ASP A 747 45.81 6.76 -46.87
CA ASP A 747 47.10 6.43 -46.26
C ASP A 747 47.96 7.45 -45.46
N THR A 748 48.22 7.10 -44.19
CA THR A 748 49.58 7.02 -43.59
C THR A 748 49.58 6.15 -42.31
N GLN A 749 50.75 5.74 -41.81
CA GLN A 749 50.93 4.61 -40.88
C GLN A 749 52.16 4.82 -39.95
N TRP A 750 52.25 4.05 -38.85
CA TRP A 750 53.32 4.04 -37.81
C TRP A 750 53.26 5.25 -36.84
N ASP A 751 53.70 5.19 -35.57
CA ASP A 751 54.69 4.29 -34.93
C ASP A 751 54.27 3.77 -33.53
N ASN A 752 55.02 2.78 -33.00
CA ASN A 752 54.90 2.25 -31.63
C ASN A 752 55.84 2.97 -30.63
N VAL A 753 55.48 3.01 -29.34
CA VAL A 753 56.42 3.24 -28.24
C VAL A 753 56.11 2.33 -27.05
N ASP A 754 57.01 1.38 -26.77
CA ASP A 754 57.02 0.60 -25.52
C ASP A 754 57.62 1.43 -24.37
N ILE A 755 57.01 1.36 -23.17
CA ILE A 755 57.66 1.71 -21.90
C ILE A 755 57.35 0.61 -20.88
N GLY A 756 58.42 0.04 -20.30
CA GLY A 756 58.35 -1.15 -19.45
C GLY A 756 57.88 -0.93 -18.00
N PRO A 757 57.70 -2.02 -17.23
CA PRO A 757 57.05 -1.99 -15.92
C PRO A 757 57.97 -1.52 -14.79
N SER A 758 57.58 -0.45 -14.10
CA SER A 758 58.26 0.04 -12.89
C SER A 758 57.75 -0.65 -11.61
N SER A 759 58.57 -1.56 -11.09
CA SER A 759 58.72 -1.88 -9.65
C SER A 759 57.48 -1.84 -8.75
N VAL A 760 56.82 -3.00 -8.56
CA VAL A 760 55.91 -3.22 -7.42
C VAL A 760 56.73 -3.58 -6.18
N GLU A 761 56.73 -2.72 -5.16
CA GLU A 761 57.32 -3.06 -3.86
C GLU A 761 56.47 -4.15 -3.15
N LYS A 762 57.14 -5.19 -2.64
CA LYS A 762 56.50 -6.25 -1.87
C LYS A 762 56.43 -5.87 -0.39
N VAL A 763 55.26 -5.45 0.06
CA VAL A 763 54.94 -5.38 1.50
C VAL A 763 54.70 -6.82 2.01
N PRO A 764 55.20 -7.22 3.20
CA PRO A 764 55.06 -8.60 3.71
C PRO A 764 53.61 -9.06 3.91
N LEU A 765 53.38 -10.36 3.68
CA LEU A 765 52.13 -11.03 4.07
C LEU A 765 52.20 -11.42 5.56
N ASP A 766 51.54 -10.64 6.42
CA ASP A 766 51.16 -11.05 7.77
C ASP A 766 49.75 -10.53 8.10
N SER A 767 48.75 -11.18 7.50
CA SER A 767 47.33 -11.01 7.87
C SER A 767 46.60 -12.33 7.64
N PRO A 768 45.98 -12.94 8.68
CA PRO A 768 45.39 -14.28 8.60
C PRO A 768 44.01 -14.32 7.90
N PHE A 769 43.65 -13.26 7.15
CA PHE A 769 42.39 -13.14 6.44
C PHE A 769 42.65 -12.81 4.97
N ASP A 770 42.18 -13.69 4.08
CA ASP A 770 42.37 -13.54 2.64
C ASP A 770 41.67 -12.28 2.11
N ARG A 771 42.40 -11.49 1.32
CA ARG A 771 41.94 -10.25 0.68
C ARG A 771 41.52 -10.44 -0.78
N SER A 772 41.62 -11.66 -1.32
CA SER A 772 41.33 -11.98 -2.74
C SER A 772 39.89 -11.70 -3.19
N TYR A 773 38.94 -11.61 -2.25
CA TYR A 773 37.49 -11.47 -2.52
C TYR A 773 37.02 -10.14 -3.13
N PHE A 774 37.92 -9.19 -3.39
CA PHE A 774 37.56 -7.84 -3.85
C PHE A 774 38.26 -7.44 -5.16
N CYS A 775 37.65 -7.81 -6.29
CA CYS A 775 37.97 -7.23 -7.60
C CYS A 775 36.91 -6.18 -7.96
N PHE A 776 37.33 -5.03 -8.50
CA PHE A 776 36.47 -3.89 -8.78
C PHE A 776 36.36 -3.63 -10.28
N MET A 777 35.13 -3.46 -10.78
CA MET A 777 34.86 -2.85 -12.08
C MET A 777 34.69 -1.33 -11.88
N ASN A 778 35.25 -0.52 -12.78
CA ASN A 778 35.13 0.94 -12.70
C ASN A 778 33.81 1.40 -13.32
N GLU A 779 32.96 2.05 -12.52
CA GLU A 779 31.82 2.85 -13.01
C GLU A 779 32.19 4.34 -12.98
N THR A 780 31.72 5.10 -13.97
CA THR A 780 32.09 6.52 -14.17
C THR A 780 31.40 7.47 -13.18
N THR A 781 32.11 8.51 -12.76
CA THR A 781 31.63 9.52 -11.82
C THR A 781 30.65 10.52 -12.46
N ASP A 782 29.48 10.70 -11.85
CA ASP A 782 28.45 11.71 -12.15
C ASP A 782 28.27 12.62 -10.92
N ASP A 783 28.09 13.93 -11.12
CA ASP A 783 28.16 14.95 -10.05
C ASP A 783 26.82 15.28 -9.35
N GLY A 784 25.76 14.58 -9.75
CA GLY A 784 24.65 14.14 -8.89
C GLY A 784 23.57 15.17 -8.55
N ARG A 785 23.89 16.47 -8.60
CA ARG A 785 22.92 17.57 -8.36
C ARG A 785 21.92 17.74 -9.51
N ASP A 786 22.43 17.83 -10.74
CA ASP A 786 21.63 17.98 -11.97
C ASP A 786 21.37 16.63 -12.66
N SER A 787 21.57 15.52 -11.92
CA SER A 787 21.49 14.16 -12.44
C SER A 787 20.08 13.84 -12.98
N PRO A 788 19.93 13.35 -14.23
CA PRO A 788 18.63 13.05 -14.85
C PRO A 788 17.72 12.09 -14.06
N ALA A 789 18.29 11.35 -13.10
CA ALA A 789 17.55 10.56 -12.12
C ALA A 789 16.55 11.39 -11.28
N HIS A 790 16.77 12.68 -11.04
CA HIS A 790 15.88 13.52 -10.23
C HIS A 790 14.79 14.25 -11.03
N ILE A 791 14.88 14.27 -12.36
CA ILE A 791 13.87 14.86 -13.25
C ILE A 791 12.50 14.21 -13.00
N GLY A 792 11.46 15.03 -12.90
CA GLY A 792 10.08 14.60 -12.65
C GLY A 792 9.76 14.18 -11.21
N GLY A 793 10.72 14.19 -10.27
CA GLY A 793 10.46 13.85 -8.88
C GLY A 793 9.61 14.89 -8.15
N ARG A 794 8.58 14.44 -7.42
CA ARG A 794 7.69 15.29 -6.59
C ARG A 794 8.00 15.10 -5.10
N ALA A 795 8.06 16.22 -4.36
CA ALA A 795 8.35 16.27 -2.92
C ALA A 795 9.64 15.52 -2.48
N LEU A 796 10.67 15.46 -3.34
CA LEU A 796 11.88 14.64 -3.09
C LEU A 796 12.63 14.98 -1.80
N ASP A 797 12.57 16.23 -1.33
CA ASP A 797 13.10 16.64 -0.02
C ASP A 797 12.64 15.72 1.11
N ALA A 798 11.34 15.35 1.10
CA ALA A 798 10.79 14.43 2.07
C ALA A 798 11.09 12.97 1.72
N VAL A 799 10.95 12.58 0.46
CA VAL A 799 11.11 11.18 -0.01
C VAL A 799 12.53 10.66 0.23
N VAL A 800 13.54 11.38 -0.23
CA VAL A 800 14.91 10.89 -0.38
C VAL A 800 15.71 11.14 0.90
N ARG A 801 15.52 10.28 1.91
CA ARG A 801 16.08 10.44 3.26
C ARG A 801 17.00 9.29 3.70
N PRO A 802 18.00 9.53 4.57
CA PRO A 802 18.90 8.49 5.06
C PRO A 802 18.18 7.48 5.97
N TYR A 803 18.64 6.23 5.96
CA TYR A 803 18.16 5.19 6.86
C TYR A 803 19.15 4.03 7.03
N ALA A 804 19.13 3.39 8.19
CA ALA A 804 19.87 2.14 8.41
C ALA A 804 19.11 0.99 7.73
N ALA A 805 19.61 0.52 6.58
CA ALA A 805 18.92 -0.42 5.71
C ALA A 805 19.14 -1.88 6.13
N LYS A 806 20.38 -2.21 6.56
CA LYS A 806 20.77 -3.51 7.12
C LYS A 806 21.50 -3.27 8.43
N VAL A 807 21.03 -3.88 9.53
CA VAL A 807 21.52 -3.58 10.89
C VAL A 807 22.09 -4.83 11.54
N ALA A 808 23.36 -4.78 11.94
CA ALA A 808 24.04 -5.78 12.75
C ALA A 808 23.60 -5.68 14.23
N GLY A 809 22.31 -5.91 14.47
CA GLY A 809 21.62 -5.71 15.75
C GLY A 809 20.12 -5.47 15.58
N GLU A 810 19.43 -5.12 16.65
CA GLU A 810 18.00 -4.73 16.67
C GLU A 810 17.88 -3.19 16.71
N PRO A 811 17.11 -2.56 15.80
CA PRO A 811 16.85 -1.12 15.85
C PRO A 811 16.14 -0.69 17.16
N ILE A 812 16.63 0.37 17.79
CA ILE A 812 16.03 1.00 18.99
C ILE A 812 15.30 2.30 18.62
N SER A 813 15.91 3.13 17.77
CA SER A 813 15.34 4.41 17.35
C SER A 813 16.01 4.94 16.10
N THR A 814 15.23 5.55 15.20
CA THR A 814 15.74 6.34 14.07
C THR A 814 15.03 7.68 14.03
N GLU A 815 15.76 8.75 13.73
CA GLU A 815 15.24 10.11 13.58
C GLU A 815 15.99 10.82 12.44
N PHE A 816 15.24 11.43 11.52
CA PHE A 816 15.77 12.33 10.50
C PHE A 816 15.10 13.70 10.64
N ASN A 817 15.90 14.76 10.72
CA ASN A 817 15.44 16.14 10.77
C ASN A 817 15.69 16.81 9.42
N LEU A 818 14.64 16.91 8.60
CA LEU A 818 14.69 17.50 7.26
C LEU A 818 15.19 18.96 7.25
N SER A 819 15.02 19.74 8.33
CA SER A 819 15.45 21.15 8.34
C SER A 819 16.94 21.35 8.69
N THR A 820 17.57 20.38 9.35
CA THR A 820 19.02 20.42 9.68
C THR A 820 19.84 19.39 8.89
N LEU A 821 19.17 18.49 8.17
CA LEU A 821 19.74 17.28 7.57
C LEU A 821 20.53 16.44 8.59
N GLN A 822 20.12 16.45 9.85
CA GLN A 822 20.69 15.57 10.87
C GLN A 822 19.95 14.23 10.87
N PHE A 823 20.70 13.14 10.82
CA PHE A 823 20.21 11.79 11.03
C PHE A 823 20.79 11.22 12.32
N THR A 824 19.95 10.59 13.15
CA THR A 824 20.35 9.91 14.38
C THR A 824 19.78 8.50 14.39
N PHE A 825 20.63 7.49 14.60
CA PHE A 825 20.23 6.09 14.69
C PHE A 825 20.78 5.44 15.96
N ARG A 826 20.03 4.50 16.53
CA ARG A 826 20.46 3.65 17.65
C ARG A 826 19.97 2.23 17.44
N PHE A 827 20.82 1.27 17.77
CA PHE A 827 20.54 -0.16 17.74
C PHE A 827 21.23 -0.84 18.92
N CYS A 828 20.86 -2.08 19.23
CA CYS A 828 21.61 -2.93 20.16
C CYS A 828 22.00 -4.27 19.54
N ASN A 829 23.05 -4.88 20.08
CA ASN A 829 23.35 -6.28 19.80
C ASN A 829 22.22 -7.18 20.29
N TYR A 830 21.98 -8.28 19.58
CA TYR A 830 20.94 -9.26 19.92
C TYR A 830 21.07 -9.72 21.38
N ILE A 831 19.97 -9.62 22.14
CA ILE A 831 19.94 -9.87 23.60
C ILE A 831 20.08 -11.39 23.91
N GLN A 832 19.86 -12.23 22.91
CA GLN A 832 20.27 -13.64 22.86
C GLN A 832 20.96 -13.90 21.52
N ALA A 833 21.88 -14.87 21.47
CA ALA A 833 22.42 -15.36 20.20
C ALA A 833 21.29 -15.98 19.36
N PRO A 834 21.36 -15.95 18.01
CA PRO A 834 20.34 -16.57 17.18
C PRO A 834 20.30 -18.07 17.43
N VAL A 835 19.19 -18.54 18.02
CA VAL A 835 18.93 -19.96 18.23
C VAL A 835 18.63 -20.60 16.87
N PRO A 836 19.26 -21.75 16.52
CA PRO A 836 18.96 -22.43 15.28
C PRO A 836 17.76 -23.35 15.44
N VAL A 837 16.93 -23.45 14.41
CA VAL A 837 15.88 -24.46 14.33
C VAL A 837 16.53 -25.80 13.97
N VAL A 838 16.60 -26.71 14.93
CA VAL A 838 16.90 -28.13 14.67
C VAL A 838 15.60 -28.83 14.30
N HIS A 839 15.52 -29.39 13.08
CA HIS A 839 14.33 -30.11 12.64
C HIS A 839 14.30 -31.57 13.11
N VAL A 840 13.11 -31.94 13.60
CA VAL A 840 12.57 -33.21 14.09
C VAL A 840 13.14 -34.52 13.48
N SER A 841 13.33 -35.51 14.34
CA SER A 841 13.06 -36.93 14.05
C SER A 841 12.18 -37.54 15.17
N VAL A 842 11.50 -38.66 14.90
CA VAL A 842 10.30 -39.18 15.61
C VAL A 842 10.60 -40.57 16.27
N PRO A 843 9.61 -41.34 16.77
CA PRO A 843 8.81 -41.27 18.01
C PRO A 843 9.36 -42.17 19.17
N GLU A 844 8.49 -42.53 20.14
CA GLU A 844 8.67 -43.51 21.25
C GLU A 844 9.56 -43.05 22.43
N GLU A 845 9.34 -43.43 23.71
CA GLU A 845 8.34 -44.32 24.32
C GLU A 845 7.84 -43.80 25.71
N ALA A 846 7.17 -44.62 26.52
CA ALA A 846 6.24 -44.20 27.57
C ALA A 846 6.79 -43.66 28.92
N GLY A 847 6.15 -42.61 29.45
CA GLY A 847 5.58 -42.65 30.81
C GLY A 847 6.28 -41.90 31.96
N LYS A 848 5.84 -40.65 32.24
CA LYS A 848 5.69 -40.03 33.58
C LYS A 848 4.92 -38.69 33.51
N PRO A 849 4.18 -38.29 34.57
CA PRO A 849 3.45 -37.01 34.60
C PRO A 849 4.36 -35.81 34.97
N PRO A 850 3.99 -34.58 34.58
CA PRO A 850 4.83 -33.40 34.79
C PRO A 850 4.56 -32.69 36.14
N THR A 851 5.63 -32.33 36.86
CA THR A 851 5.57 -31.39 37.99
C THR A 851 6.86 -30.58 38.11
N GLU A 852 6.75 -29.26 37.88
CA GLU A 852 7.32 -28.14 38.65
C GLU A 852 7.65 -26.92 37.76
N VAL A 853 7.46 -25.73 38.33
CA VAL A 853 7.67 -24.45 37.63
C VAL A 853 9.12 -24.01 37.80
N LEU A 854 9.91 -24.10 36.74
CA LEU A 854 11.30 -23.68 36.74
C LEU A 854 11.43 -22.16 36.97
N LYS A 855 12.01 -21.80 38.12
CA LYS A 855 12.58 -20.47 38.35
C LYS A 855 13.85 -20.32 37.50
N ALA A 856 14.08 -19.14 36.94
CA ALA A 856 15.34 -18.84 36.25
C ALA A 856 16.53 -18.94 37.23
N PRO A 857 17.60 -19.69 36.92
CA PRO A 857 18.78 -19.77 37.77
C PRO A 857 19.60 -18.48 37.66
N TYR A 858 19.97 -17.90 38.79
CA TYR A 858 21.05 -16.91 38.85
C TYR A 858 22.39 -17.63 38.65
N LEU A 859 23.20 -17.16 37.69
CA LEU A 859 24.60 -17.57 37.56
C LEU A 859 25.45 -16.90 38.65
N SER A 860 26.43 -17.62 39.18
CA SER A 860 27.32 -17.14 40.25
C SER A 860 28.47 -16.29 39.70
N PRO A 861 28.97 -15.27 40.43
CA PRO A 861 30.14 -14.52 40.02
C PRO A 861 31.40 -15.35 40.23
N GLY A 862 31.86 -16.06 39.19
CA GLY A 862 33.07 -16.88 39.24
C GLY A 862 33.26 -17.81 38.03
N ASP A 863 32.17 -18.25 37.41
CA ASP A 863 32.24 -19.11 36.22
C ASP A 863 32.77 -18.31 35.03
N ASN A 864 33.95 -18.70 34.52
CA ASN A 864 34.63 -18.06 33.40
C ASN A 864 34.19 -18.71 32.08
N PRO A 865 33.32 -18.07 31.27
CA PRO A 865 32.78 -18.70 30.07
C PRO A 865 33.82 -18.66 28.95
N SER A 866 34.40 -19.82 28.62
CA SER A 866 35.22 -19.98 27.42
C SER A 866 34.42 -19.57 26.19
N TRP A 867 34.95 -18.61 25.42
CA TRP A 867 34.28 -18.05 24.25
C TRP A 867 33.96 -19.12 23.20
N ILE A 868 32.67 -19.38 22.99
CA ILE A 868 32.17 -20.10 21.81
C ILE A 868 31.17 -19.18 21.09
N GLY A 869 31.73 -18.17 20.41
CA GLY A 869 30.99 -17.20 19.60
C GLY A 869 30.52 -17.76 18.25
N HIS A 870 30.02 -18.99 18.25
CA HIS A 870 29.49 -19.65 17.06
C HIS A 870 27.99 -19.93 17.27
N PRO A 871 27.08 -19.29 16.53
CA PRO A 871 25.87 -20.01 16.13
C PRO A 871 26.32 -21.25 15.33
N PRO A 872 25.76 -22.44 15.59
CA PRO A 872 26.30 -23.68 15.05
C PRO A 872 26.28 -23.71 13.51
N ASP A 873 27.33 -24.33 13.00
CA ASP A 873 27.46 -25.02 11.72
C ASP A 873 26.66 -24.43 10.54
N GLY A 874 26.95 -23.16 10.21
CA GLY A 874 26.56 -22.54 8.94
C GLY A 874 26.05 -21.11 9.03
N THR A 875 25.75 -20.59 10.21
CA THR A 875 25.15 -19.24 10.34
C THR A 875 26.23 -18.15 10.35
N VAL A 876 26.30 -17.33 9.30
CA VAL A 876 27.23 -16.19 9.23
C VAL A 876 26.64 -15.00 10.00
N LEU A 877 27.36 -14.48 11.00
CA LEU A 877 27.03 -13.22 11.66
C LEU A 877 27.80 -12.06 11.02
N ALA A 878 27.10 -11.06 10.49
CA ALA A 878 27.73 -9.81 10.09
C ALA A 878 27.76 -8.80 11.24
N PHE A 879 28.92 -8.18 11.43
CA PHE A 879 29.16 -7.10 12.41
C PHE A 879 29.06 -5.69 11.78
N GLU A 880 28.72 -5.61 10.48
CA GLU A 880 28.67 -4.36 9.73
C GLU A 880 27.22 -3.92 9.44
N THR A 881 26.84 -2.77 10.00
CA THR A 881 25.57 -2.07 9.72
C THR A 881 25.74 -1.19 8.49
N GLU A 882 24.80 -1.27 7.55
CA GLU A 882 24.76 -0.50 6.30
C GLU A 882 23.68 0.59 6.36
N ILE A 883 24.08 1.85 6.19
CA ILE A 883 23.21 3.03 6.25
C ILE A 883 23.21 3.74 4.89
N PHE A 884 22.04 3.93 4.30
CA PHE A 884 21.85 4.77 3.11
C PHE A 884 22.00 6.25 3.49
N VAL A 885 22.81 6.98 2.72
CA VAL A 885 23.12 8.40 2.89
C VAL A 885 22.96 9.08 1.52
N PRO A 886 21.79 9.67 1.20
CA PRO A 886 21.48 10.12 -0.15
C PRO A 886 22.30 11.32 -0.62
N SER A 887 22.91 11.20 -1.80
CA SER A 887 23.60 12.29 -2.50
C SER A 887 22.74 13.55 -2.63
N TYR A 888 21.44 13.41 -2.94
CA TYR A 888 20.46 14.50 -3.05
C TYR A 888 20.57 15.55 -1.92
N HIS A 889 20.76 15.11 -0.66
CA HIS A 889 20.96 15.99 0.49
C HIS A 889 22.44 16.23 0.84
N TYR A 890 23.30 15.23 0.66
CA TYR A 890 24.61 15.15 1.31
C TYR A 890 25.84 15.27 0.40
N GLU A 891 25.67 15.30 -0.92
CA GLU A 891 26.78 15.16 -1.89
C GLU A 891 27.84 16.25 -1.85
N ASN A 892 27.41 17.47 -1.54
CA ASN A 892 28.20 18.70 -1.69
C ASN A 892 28.31 19.48 -0.35
N VAL A 893 28.11 18.79 0.76
CA VAL A 893 28.40 19.24 2.12
C VAL A 893 29.34 18.25 2.78
N ASN A 894 30.31 18.72 3.58
CA ASN A 894 31.12 17.81 4.36
C ASN A 894 30.31 17.25 5.53
N LEU A 895 30.48 15.96 5.84
CA LEU A 895 29.72 15.27 6.88
C LEU A 895 30.57 15.10 8.14
N GLU A 896 30.01 15.42 9.29
CA GLU A 896 30.47 14.87 10.56
C GLU A 896 29.67 13.58 10.83
N ILE A 897 30.40 12.50 11.07
CA ILE A 897 29.85 11.18 11.41
C ILE A 897 30.40 10.79 12.76
N LEU A 898 29.53 10.77 13.77
CA LEU A 898 29.83 10.36 15.13
C LEU A 898 29.26 8.96 15.37
N VAL A 899 30.06 8.07 15.95
CA VAL A 899 29.64 6.75 16.41
C VAL A 899 29.95 6.60 17.90
N SER A 900 29.16 5.79 18.61
CA SER A 900 29.41 5.45 20.02
C SER A 900 30.75 4.76 20.24
N ASP A 901 31.12 3.87 19.32
CA ASP A 901 32.22 2.94 19.43
C ASP A 901 32.53 2.31 18.07
N GLY A 902 33.72 1.72 17.94
CA GLY A 902 34.16 1.06 16.71
C GLY A 902 34.55 2.04 15.60
N ASP A 903 34.45 1.57 14.36
CA ASP A 903 34.93 2.27 13.16
C ASP A 903 33.81 2.43 12.13
N TRP A 904 33.94 3.42 11.26
CA TRP A 904 33.03 3.63 10.13
C TRP A 904 33.80 3.96 8.84
N ARG A 905 33.15 3.70 7.70
CA ARG A 905 33.65 4.04 6.35
C ARG A 905 32.49 4.50 5.47
N TYR A 906 32.60 5.68 4.84
CA TYR A 906 31.60 6.20 3.92
C TYR A 906 32.07 6.03 2.47
N ILE A 907 31.23 5.46 1.60
CA ILE A 907 31.46 5.39 0.16
C ILE A 907 30.35 6.20 -0.52
N LYS A 908 30.71 7.39 -1.01
CA LYS A 908 29.79 8.42 -1.53
C LYS A 908 29.09 7.97 -2.81
N GLU A 909 29.82 7.28 -3.67
CA GLU A 909 29.39 6.76 -4.98
C GLU A 909 28.29 5.71 -4.81
N ARG A 910 28.39 4.95 -3.70
CA ARG A 910 27.40 3.96 -3.25
C ARG A 910 26.29 4.57 -2.40
N GLN A 911 26.34 5.85 -2.08
CA GLN A 911 25.45 6.53 -1.12
C GLN A 911 25.34 5.73 0.20
N THR A 912 26.45 5.14 0.68
CA THR A 912 26.43 4.13 1.74
C THR A 912 27.51 4.36 2.80
N LEU A 913 27.09 4.49 4.05
CA LEU A 913 27.91 4.48 5.25
C LEU A 913 27.87 3.07 5.87
N TYR A 914 29.04 2.47 6.06
CA TYR A 914 29.19 1.18 6.74
C TYR A 914 29.80 1.40 8.12
N ILE A 915 29.31 0.68 9.13
CA ILE A 915 29.68 0.87 10.53
C ILE A 915 29.91 -0.48 11.21
N ARG A 916 31.09 -0.65 11.80
CA ARG A 916 31.48 -1.81 12.60
C ARG A 916 31.60 -1.38 14.06
N HIS A 917 30.66 -1.80 14.89
CA HIS A 917 30.70 -1.58 16.34
C HIS A 917 31.84 -2.40 17.00
N LYS A 918 32.21 -2.04 18.23
CA LYS A 918 33.34 -2.65 18.97
C LYS A 918 32.89 -3.41 20.22
N ASP A 919 31.89 -2.94 20.97
CA ASP A 919 31.34 -3.74 22.05
C ASP A 919 30.36 -4.78 21.47
N THR A 920 30.73 -6.06 21.51
CA THR A 920 29.94 -7.17 20.96
C THR A 920 29.09 -7.88 22.03
N LYS A 921 28.95 -7.33 23.24
CA LYS A 921 28.12 -7.95 24.29
C LYS A 921 26.63 -7.93 23.90
N PRO A 922 25.85 -8.98 24.22
CA PRO A 922 24.40 -8.98 24.06
C PRO A 922 23.75 -7.76 24.72
N GLY A 923 22.87 -7.07 24.00
CA GLY A 923 22.18 -5.87 24.50
C GLY A 923 23.04 -4.61 24.63
N ALA A 924 24.35 -4.63 24.28
CA ALA A 924 25.13 -3.39 24.18
C ALA A 924 24.48 -2.43 23.17
N VAL A 925 24.45 -1.14 23.47
CA VAL A 925 23.70 -0.13 22.70
C VAL A 925 24.66 0.79 21.95
N HIS A 926 24.49 0.82 20.64
CA HIS A 926 25.28 1.62 19.72
C HIS A 926 24.48 2.84 19.24
N SER A 927 25.17 3.92 18.93
CA SER A 927 24.57 5.13 18.35
C SER A 927 25.39 5.66 17.17
N VAL A 928 24.68 6.29 16.25
CA VAL A 928 25.23 6.92 15.04
C VAL A 928 24.56 8.28 14.89
N GLN A 929 25.34 9.31 14.60
CA GLN A 929 24.84 10.61 14.17
C GLN A 929 25.57 11.04 12.89
N ILE A 930 24.80 11.50 11.90
CA ILE A 930 25.30 12.10 10.67
C ILE A 930 24.75 13.53 10.61
N ARG A 931 25.61 14.52 10.38
CA ARG A 931 25.17 15.92 10.19
C ARG A 931 26.10 16.67 9.21
N PRO A 932 25.59 17.65 8.44
CA PRO A 932 26.44 18.55 7.67
C PRO A 932 27.31 19.42 8.59
N ILE A 933 28.55 19.71 8.16
CA ILE A 933 29.45 20.65 8.79
C ILE A 933 29.16 22.06 8.24
N PRO A 934 28.64 23.00 9.05
CA PRO A 934 28.27 24.34 8.57
C PRO A 934 29.45 25.10 7.96
N GLY A 935 29.18 25.87 6.90
CA GLY A 935 30.16 26.79 6.30
C GLY A 935 31.22 26.14 5.40
N THR A 936 31.17 24.83 5.16
CA THR A 936 32.12 24.15 4.27
C THR A 936 31.42 23.56 3.04
N LEU A 937 31.89 23.94 1.85
CA LEU A 937 31.57 23.26 0.60
C LEU A 937 32.52 22.08 0.40
N ALA A 938 32.05 20.99 -0.18
CA ALA A 938 32.93 19.92 -0.65
C ALA A 938 33.75 20.43 -1.85
N THR A 939 35.07 20.30 -1.81
CA THR A 939 35.96 20.75 -2.91
C THR A 939 35.98 19.72 -4.04
N PRO A 940 35.59 20.08 -5.29
CA PRO A 940 35.69 19.14 -6.41
C PRO A 940 37.15 18.84 -6.74
N GLY A 941 37.49 17.56 -6.93
CA GLY A 941 38.76 17.13 -7.54
C GLY A 941 39.83 16.54 -6.62
N THR A 942 39.71 16.59 -5.29
CA THR A 942 40.74 16.03 -4.39
C THR A 942 40.51 14.55 -4.08
N THR A 943 41.08 13.64 -4.87
CA THR A 943 41.24 12.22 -4.52
C THR A 943 42.32 12.03 -3.45
N ALA A 944 42.04 12.52 -2.23
CA ALA A 944 42.94 12.45 -1.08
C ALA A 944 42.97 11.03 -0.48
N VAL A 945 43.88 10.18 -0.99
CA VAL A 945 44.21 8.88 -0.37
C VAL A 945 45.03 9.12 0.91
N THR A 946 44.37 9.56 1.97
CA THR A 946 44.89 9.56 3.35
C THR A 946 43.73 9.47 4.34
N THR A 947 43.43 8.26 4.79
CA THR A 947 42.65 8.03 6.02
C THR A 947 43.61 7.91 7.21
N PRO A 948 43.59 8.83 8.19
CA PRO A 948 43.83 8.43 9.57
C PRO A 948 42.65 7.55 10.01
N TYR A 949 42.93 6.41 10.65
CA TYR A 949 41.88 5.68 11.35
C TYR A 949 41.32 6.56 12.47
N GLY A 950 40.00 6.76 12.50
CA GLY A 950 39.30 7.63 13.45
C GLY A 950 39.20 7.03 14.85
N SER A 951 40.33 6.74 15.50
CA SER A 951 40.37 6.15 16.84
C SER A 951 39.73 7.08 17.88
N SER A 952 38.70 6.58 18.57
CA SER A 952 38.01 7.32 19.63
C SER A 952 38.92 7.55 20.85
N SER A 953 39.33 8.81 21.06
CA SER A 953 40.14 9.22 22.20
C SER A 953 39.30 9.31 23.48
N VAL A 954 39.39 8.29 24.34
CA VAL A 954 38.79 8.32 25.68
C VAL A 954 39.57 9.29 26.56
N THR A 955 38.95 10.40 26.96
CA THR A 955 39.50 11.32 27.97
C THR A 955 39.35 10.70 29.37
N GLY A 956 40.37 9.98 29.81
CA GLY A 956 40.45 9.46 31.17
C GLY A 956 40.64 10.57 32.22
N LEU A 957 40.14 10.33 33.43
CA LEU A 957 40.39 11.19 34.59
C LEU A 957 41.85 11.02 35.07
N GLY A 958 42.48 12.12 35.46
CA GLY A 958 43.86 12.16 35.94
C GLY A 958 44.03 13.20 37.05
N GLU A 959 44.30 12.68 38.24
CA GLU A 959 44.43 13.33 39.55
C GLU A 959 45.24 14.63 39.60
N ASN A 960 44.88 15.52 40.53
CA ASN A 960 45.83 16.18 41.44
C ASN A 960 45.07 16.77 42.65
N GLU A 961 45.41 16.31 43.86
CA GLU A 961 45.04 16.95 45.14
C GLU A 961 46.22 17.86 45.59
N PRO A 962 46.06 18.80 46.55
CA PRO A 962 45.98 18.38 47.96
C PRO A 962 45.07 19.23 48.89
N SER A 963 44.48 18.53 49.86
CA SER A 963 44.04 18.90 51.20
C SER A 963 44.27 20.33 51.75
N THR A 964 43.21 20.91 52.35
CA THR A 964 43.28 21.50 53.72
C THR A 964 41.94 21.39 54.49
N THR A 965 42.04 20.88 55.71
CA THR A 965 41.33 21.22 56.98
C THR A 965 40.47 22.51 57.02
N SER A 966 39.37 22.63 57.79
CA SER A 966 38.80 21.77 58.87
C SER A 966 37.45 22.32 59.46
N ILE A 967 36.93 21.66 60.52
CA ILE A 967 35.97 22.13 61.55
C ILE A 967 34.45 21.87 61.34
N ASP A 968 34.01 20.69 61.81
CA ASP A 968 33.16 20.44 62.99
C ASP A 968 31.92 21.32 63.33
N ARG A 969 30.77 20.62 63.49
CA ARG A 969 29.79 20.60 64.64
C ARG A 969 28.34 21.08 64.48
N ALA A 970 27.44 20.14 64.83
CA ALA A 970 26.14 20.25 65.54
C ALA A 970 25.02 21.15 64.95
N GLY A 971 23.72 20.90 65.19
CA GLY A 971 23.05 19.79 65.89
C GLY A 971 21.75 20.25 66.59
N THR A 972 20.76 19.36 66.78
CA THR A 972 19.49 19.53 67.57
C THR A 972 18.52 20.65 67.12
N GLN A 973 17.21 20.69 67.46
CA GLN A 973 16.14 19.65 67.56
C GLN A 973 14.76 20.37 67.66
N GLU A 974 13.64 19.67 67.40
CA GLU A 974 12.25 20.00 67.84
C GLU A 974 11.55 21.30 67.34
N SER A 975 10.25 21.56 67.64
CA SER A 975 9.01 20.76 67.40
C SER A 975 7.72 21.61 67.58
N TYR A 976 6.59 21.25 66.90
CA TYR A 976 5.20 21.79 67.03
C TYR A 976 4.95 23.33 66.87
N GLY A 977 3.77 23.85 66.48
CA GLY A 977 2.56 23.29 65.83
C GLY A 977 1.26 24.11 66.03
N ARG A 978 0.37 24.23 65.00
CA ARG A 978 -1.07 24.67 65.05
C ARG A 978 -1.34 26.19 65.39
N THR A 979 -2.41 26.93 64.98
CA THR A 979 -3.73 26.68 64.32
C THR A 979 -4.39 27.97 63.67
N LYS A 980 -5.18 27.82 62.57
CA LYS A 980 -6.44 28.55 62.14
C LYS A 980 -6.60 30.10 61.90
N MET A 981 -7.23 30.41 60.74
CA MET A 981 -8.39 31.33 60.45
C MET A 981 -8.32 32.88 60.27
N SER A 982 -8.35 33.30 58.99
CA SER A 982 -9.33 34.18 58.27
C SER A 982 -9.60 35.71 58.54
N LYS A 983 -9.98 36.42 57.45
CA LYS A 983 -10.49 37.82 57.28
C LYS A 983 -9.47 38.98 57.38
N ALA A 984 -9.67 40.20 56.83
CA ALA A 984 -10.39 40.70 55.61
C ALA A 984 -10.16 42.24 55.40
N GLN A 985 -10.17 42.73 54.15
CA GLN A 985 -10.23 44.17 53.71
C GLN A 985 -9.00 45.06 54.11
N THR A 986 -8.77 46.30 53.63
CA THR A 986 -9.58 47.34 52.91
C THR A 986 -8.70 48.33 52.08
N GLU A 987 -9.26 49.03 51.08
CA GLU A 987 -8.91 50.39 50.51
C GLU A 987 -7.46 50.75 50.02
N GLY A 988 -7.23 51.75 49.14
CA GLY A 988 -8.17 52.51 48.29
C GLY A 988 -7.64 53.79 47.57
N SER A 989 -8.25 54.10 46.40
CA SER A 989 -8.53 55.43 45.80
C SER A 989 -7.53 56.23 44.90
N TYR A 990 -8.15 57.12 44.07
CA TYR A 990 -7.64 57.89 42.90
C TYR A 990 -7.33 57.06 41.64
N GLY A 991 -7.48 57.53 40.39
CA GLY A 991 -8.04 58.78 39.79
C GLY A 991 -7.79 58.77 38.26
N GLY A 992 -8.46 59.51 37.34
CA GLY A 992 -9.54 60.52 37.43
C GLY A 992 -10.39 60.57 36.12
N ASP A 993 -10.72 61.77 35.59
CA ASP A 993 -11.81 61.96 34.60
C ASP A 993 -11.43 62.55 33.21
N ASN A 994 -12.09 62.06 32.15
CA ASN A 994 -13.11 62.78 31.32
C ASN A 994 -13.55 61.85 30.14
N ARG A 995 -14.83 61.55 29.85
CA ARG A 995 -16.03 62.38 29.51
C ARG A 995 -15.87 63.09 28.15
N VAL A 996 -16.85 63.13 27.22
CA VAL A 996 -18.34 63.07 27.30
C VAL A 996 -18.95 62.18 26.17
N ALA A 997 -20.22 61.78 26.31
CA ALA A 997 -21.03 61.04 25.30
C ALA A 997 -21.42 61.92 24.06
N LYS A 998 -22.20 61.49 23.04
CA LYS A 998 -23.59 60.95 23.11
C LYS A 998 -24.15 60.64 21.68
N ILE A 999 -25.34 60.02 21.64
CA ILE A 999 -26.32 59.92 20.52
C ILE A 999 -26.16 58.74 19.51
N LYS A 1000 -27.32 58.12 19.23
CA LYS A 1000 -27.67 57.10 18.22
C LYS A 1000 -28.81 57.71 17.37
N PRO A 1001 -29.07 57.29 16.11
CA PRO A 1001 -29.95 56.13 15.90
C PRO A 1001 -29.62 55.30 14.62
N GLU A 1002 -30.51 54.33 14.32
CA GLU A 1002 -31.04 53.85 13.01
C GLU A 1002 -30.27 54.10 11.66
N SER A 1003 -30.35 53.20 10.65
CA SER A 1003 -30.98 51.86 10.54
C SER A 1003 -30.44 51.02 9.35
N ASP A 1004 -30.92 49.77 9.27
CA ASP A 1004 -31.28 48.99 8.06
C ASP A 1004 -30.27 48.47 6.98
N VAL A 1005 -30.54 47.19 6.66
CA VAL A 1005 -30.47 46.51 5.33
C VAL A 1005 -29.15 45.91 4.81
N SER A 1006 -29.34 44.70 4.22
CA SER A 1006 -28.45 43.79 3.46
C SER A 1006 -27.21 43.26 4.17
#